data_AF-A0A0S8FL36-F1
#
_entry.id   AF-A0A0S8FL36-F1
#
_cell.length_a   1.000
_cell.length_b   1.000
_cell.length_c   1.000
_cell.angle_alpha   90.00
_cell.angle_beta   90.00
_cell.angle_gamma   90.00
#
_symmetry.space_group_name_H-M   'P 1'
#
loop_
_entity.id
_entity.type
_entity.pdbx_description
1 polymer ?
#
loop_
_entity_poly.entity_id
_entity_poly.type
_entity_poly.pdbx_seq_one_letter_code
_entity_poly.pdbx_strand_id
1 'polypeptide(L)'
;MNLPQESTQTVTLIIDGRTVSVPAGTTIWDAARQAGVEIPVLCHDPRLRPVGVCRMCVVDVGERVLAASCVREVAAGMNVVTNSEKVQNCRRTLTELLLSDYPEISARERTTGDDLLIDLANKLQVDRDTIQLPSGNGRGTDSSSPVIAVDHSACILCDRCIRACDEVQHNDVIGRTGKGYGSRICFDFDVPMGASTCVSCGECAAVCPTGALVNRTLTTPIRPRADLRTIDSVCPYCGVGCATSYHIDTEANTIVFAEGRESPASESRLCVKGRYGFDYTKHPQRLTAPLIRREDAYPKGPLSSDVKGETKKRPGGLVDYDEVMPAFREATWDEALDLVASRLKAIKDESGPSTLAGFGSAKCSNEEAYLFQKLVRAVFGTNNVDHCTRLCHASSVAALLETIGSGAVTNVFADVRNADVALVTGSNTTANHPVAATFIKDAAASGTTLIVIDSRKTGIAQHADHFLHITPGSDVPLYNAMMHVIIEEDLVNHDYIRDFTEGFAELRALIDKYTPELAQGICGVPAATIREVARILGQANAAIIFWGMGISQHTHGTDNARCLISLALLTGNIGRPGTGLHPLRGQNNVQGASDAGLIPMVYPDYQSVASSEARKKFEDAWGVSLDPNPGLTVVEIIGGALAGEIKGMYMMGENPFLSDPNVNKVRKALSNLEFLCVQDIFLTETAEFADVILPAASFFEKDGTYTNSDRRVQVGQMAL
;
A
#
# COMPACT_ATOMS: atom_id res chain seq x y z
N MET A 1 -10.17 13.69 9.63
CA MET A 1 -11.50 14.31 9.65
C MET A 1 -12.26 13.86 10.88
N ASN A 2 -12.63 14.78 11.79
CA ASN A 2 -13.88 14.60 12.50
C ASN A 2 -14.96 14.52 11.43
N LEU A 3 -15.46 13.32 11.12
CA LEU A 3 -16.87 13.25 10.80
C LEU A 3 -17.56 13.98 11.95
N PRO A 4 -18.37 15.02 11.70
CA PRO A 4 -19.04 15.72 12.78
C PRO A 4 -19.64 14.65 13.69
N GLN A 5 -19.32 14.69 14.99
CA GLN A 5 -20.04 13.88 15.97
C GLN A 5 -21.50 14.03 15.62
N GLU A 6 -22.15 12.96 15.16
CA GLU A 6 -23.52 13.05 14.70
C GLU A 6 -24.31 13.63 15.86
N SER A 7 -24.74 14.88 15.67
CA SER A 7 -25.55 15.55 16.67
C SER A 7 -26.75 14.66 16.92
N THR A 8 -26.92 14.22 18.16
CA THR A 8 -28.10 13.44 18.56
C THR A 8 -29.39 14.25 18.40
N GLN A 9 -29.27 15.58 18.29
CA GLN A 9 -30.35 16.47 17.92
C GLN A 9 -30.58 16.45 16.42
N THR A 10 -31.79 16.03 16.02
CA THR A 10 -32.26 16.04 14.63
C THR A 10 -32.96 17.36 14.30
N VAL A 11 -32.86 17.76 13.04
CA VAL A 11 -33.49 18.95 12.47
C VAL A 11 -34.37 18.52 11.30
N THR A 12 -35.61 18.98 11.29
CA THR A 12 -36.57 18.70 10.22
C THR A 12 -36.73 19.91 9.30
N LEU A 13 -36.66 19.68 7.99
CA LEU A 13 -36.82 20.66 6.93
C LEU A 13 -37.67 20.12 5.78
N ILE A 14 -38.03 20.98 4.84
CA ILE A 14 -38.76 20.63 3.62
C ILE A 14 -37.83 20.86 2.41
N ILE A 15 -37.65 19.86 1.56
CA ILE A 15 -36.90 19.95 0.30
C ILE A 15 -37.83 19.55 -0.85
N ASP A 16 -38.15 20.49 -1.74
CA ASP A 16 -39.08 20.29 -2.87
C ASP A 16 -40.42 19.64 -2.44
N GLY A 17 -40.96 20.12 -1.31
CA GLY A 17 -42.21 19.61 -0.72
C GLY A 17 -42.08 18.31 0.09
N ARG A 18 -40.90 17.68 0.12
CA ARG A 18 -40.63 16.47 0.92
C ARG A 18 -40.11 16.83 2.30
N THR A 19 -40.69 16.23 3.35
CA THR A 19 -40.17 16.39 4.72
C THR A 19 -38.94 15.50 4.90
N VAL A 20 -37.83 16.09 5.34
CA VAL A 20 -36.54 15.43 5.56
C VAL A 20 -36.09 15.70 6.99
N SER A 21 -35.54 14.70 7.67
CA SER A 21 -34.96 14.86 9.01
C SER A 21 -33.53 14.34 9.01
N VAL A 22 -32.59 15.17 9.46
CA VAL A 22 -31.15 14.88 9.48
C VAL A 22 -30.53 15.38 10.78
N PRO A 23 -29.31 14.93 11.15
CA PRO A 23 -28.59 15.49 12.29
C PRO A 23 -28.37 17.01 12.13
N ALA A 24 -28.40 17.75 13.24
CA ALA A 24 -28.03 19.17 13.23
C ALA A 24 -26.59 19.36 12.72
N GLY A 25 -26.34 20.45 12.00
CA GLY A 25 -25.06 20.70 11.31
C GLY A 25 -24.93 20.07 9.92
N THR A 26 -25.88 19.23 9.50
CA THR A 26 -25.92 18.70 8.12
C THR A 26 -26.14 19.83 7.11
N THR A 27 -25.42 19.81 5.99
CA THR A 27 -25.61 20.80 4.92
C THR A 27 -26.89 20.52 4.13
N ILE A 28 -27.47 21.52 3.48
CA ILE A 28 -28.63 21.32 2.59
C ILE A 28 -28.30 20.31 1.50
N TRP A 29 -27.07 20.32 0.96
CA TRP A 29 -26.66 19.41 -0.10
C TRP A 29 -26.64 17.95 0.38
N ASP A 30 -26.08 17.69 1.56
CA ASP A 30 -26.08 16.34 2.14
C ASP A 30 -27.49 15.87 2.49
N ALA A 31 -28.33 16.75 3.04
CA ALA A 31 -29.73 16.43 3.33
C ALA A 31 -30.53 16.12 2.06
N ALA A 32 -30.32 16.88 0.98
CA ALA A 32 -30.95 16.62 -0.31
C ALA A 32 -30.50 15.28 -0.90
N ARG A 33 -29.19 14.97 -0.84
CA ARG A 33 -28.64 13.69 -1.29
C ARG A 33 -29.21 12.50 -0.53
N GLN A 34 -29.33 12.60 0.80
CA GLN A 34 -29.97 11.56 1.63
C GLN A 34 -31.46 11.37 1.27
N ALA A 35 -32.14 12.44 0.86
CA ALA A 35 -33.53 12.43 0.42
C ALA A 35 -33.73 12.04 -1.07
N GLY A 36 -32.65 11.70 -1.78
CA GLY A 36 -32.69 11.37 -3.21
C GLY A 36 -33.03 12.55 -4.12
N VAL A 37 -32.74 13.78 -3.69
CA VAL A 37 -32.89 15.01 -4.48
C VAL A 37 -31.52 15.44 -5.00
N GLU A 38 -31.37 15.46 -6.33
CA GLU A 38 -30.11 15.85 -6.98
C GLU A 38 -29.94 17.38 -6.97
N ILE A 39 -28.84 17.85 -6.39
CA ILE A 39 -28.41 19.25 -6.51
C ILE A 39 -27.02 19.25 -7.17
N PRO A 40 -26.85 19.89 -8.35
CA PRO A 40 -25.59 19.87 -9.07
C PRO A 40 -24.50 20.62 -8.30
N VAL A 41 -23.29 20.06 -8.27
CA VAL A 41 -22.13 20.69 -7.66
C VAL A 41 -20.85 20.27 -8.40
N LEU A 42 -20.02 21.24 -8.76
CA LEU A 42 -18.73 20.99 -9.44
C LEU A 42 -17.54 21.04 -8.48
N CYS A 43 -17.63 21.86 -7.44
CA CYS A 43 -16.56 22.10 -6.48
C CYS A 43 -16.68 21.28 -5.18
N HIS A 44 -17.46 20.20 -5.14
CA HIS A 44 -17.59 19.38 -3.94
C HIS A 44 -17.58 17.91 -4.30
N ASP A 45 -16.94 17.14 -3.44
CA ASP A 45 -16.85 15.68 -3.42
C ASP A 45 -17.17 15.29 -1.97
N PRO A 46 -17.93 14.22 -1.71
CA PRO A 46 -18.27 13.80 -0.35
C PRO A 46 -17.08 13.57 0.57
N ARG A 47 -15.88 13.31 0.02
CA ARG A 47 -14.65 13.08 0.78
C ARG A 47 -13.90 14.37 1.14
N LEU A 48 -14.38 15.54 0.71
CA LEU A 48 -13.71 16.84 0.86
C LEU A 48 -14.60 17.82 1.60
N ARG A 49 -14.04 18.70 2.43
CA ARG A 49 -14.82 19.77 3.07
C ARG A 49 -15.41 20.73 2.02
N PRO A 50 -16.68 21.13 2.12
CA PRO A 50 -17.31 21.99 1.13
C PRO A 50 -16.80 23.43 1.20
N VAL A 51 -16.70 24.09 0.05
CA VAL A 51 -16.17 25.48 -0.09
C VAL A 51 -17.11 26.45 -0.80
N GLY A 52 -18.14 25.96 -1.48
CA GLY A 52 -19.13 26.81 -2.16
C GLY A 52 -18.62 27.66 -3.33
N VAL A 53 -17.43 27.38 -3.88
CA VAL A 53 -16.77 28.22 -4.90
C VAL A 53 -17.52 28.24 -6.24
N CYS A 54 -17.99 27.10 -6.75
CA CYS A 54 -18.60 27.04 -8.09
C CYS A 54 -20.00 27.66 -8.18
N ARG A 55 -20.68 27.85 -7.03
CA ARG A 55 -22.08 28.32 -6.95
C ARG A 55 -23.13 27.50 -7.74
N MET A 56 -22.79 26.34 -8.31
CA MET A 56 -23.77 25.49 -9.02
C MET A 56 -24.85 24.90 -8.11
N CYS A 57 -24.49 24.63 -6.85
CA CYS A 57 -25.37 24.05 -5.85
C CYS A 57 -26.36 25.06 -5.25
N VAL A 58 -26.58 26.21 -5.89
CA VAL A 58 -27.51 27.22 -5.41
C VAL A 58 -28.94 26.68 -5.31
N VAL A 59 -29.62 27.05 -4.24
CA VAL A 59 -31.03 26.72 -3.95
C VAL A 59 -31.76 27.96 -3.44
N ASP A 60 -33.09 27.97 -3.56
CA ASP A 60 -33.93 29.01 -2.99
C ASP A 60 -34.42 28.58 -1.61
N VAL A 61 -34.22 29.43 -0.61
CA VAL A 61 -34.65 29.22 0.78
C VAL A 61 -35.59 30.34 1.26
N GLY A 62 -36.16 31.12 0.33
CA GLY A 62 -37.02 32.27 0.64
C GLY A 62 -36.26 33.56 0.99
N GLU A 63 -34.94 33.56 0.84
CA GLU A 63 -34.08 34.72 1.06
C GLU A 63 -33.89 35.56 -0.23
N ARG A 64 -33.34 36.78 -0.09
CA ARG A 64 -33.08 37.67 -1.23
C ARG A 64 -32.13 37.03 -2.25
N VAL A 65 -31.07 36.40 -1.77
CA VAL A 65 -30.02 35.74 -2.57
C VAL A 65 -30.14 34.23 -2.47
N LEU A 66 -29.75 33.51 -3.52
CA LEU A 66 -29.73 32.05 -3.48
C LEU A 66 -28.60 31.55 -2.57
N ALA A 67 -28.92 30.54 -1.76
CA ALA A 67 -27.97 29.93 -0.83
C ALA A 67 -27.18 28.82 -1.53
N ALA A 68 -25.87 28.74 -1.27
CA ALA A 68 -25.07 27.59 -1.73
C ALA A 68 -25.32 26.40 -0.79
N SER A 69 -26.02 25.38 -1.27
CA SER A 69 -26.47 24.26 -0.44
C SER A 69 -25.33 23.46 0.19
N CYS A 70 -24.15 23.38 -0.45
CA CYS A 70 -23.02 22.60 0.08
C CYS A 70 -22.38 23.19 1.34
N VAL A 71 -22.57 24.48 1.65
CA VAL A 71 -22.01 25.13 2.84
C VAL A 71 -23.08 25.68 3.77
N ARG A 72 -24.35 25.63 3.36
CA ARG A 72 -25.48 26.12 4.15
C ARG A 72 -26.01 24.95 4.97
N GLU A 73 -25.91 25.04 6.29
CA GLU A 73 -26.52 24.09 7.21
C GLU A 73 -28.06 24.17 7.17
N VAL A 74 -28.71 23.03 7.42
CA VAL A 74 -30.17 22.97 7.55
C VAL A 74 -30.64 23.63 8.84
N ALA A 75 -31.83 24.22 8.83
CA ALA A 75 -32.48 24.77 10.02
C ALA A 75 -33.91 24.23 10.14
N ALA A 76 -34.43 24.18 11.36
CA ALA A 76 -35.76 23.67 11.63
C ALA A 76 -36.82 24.52 10.89
N GLY A 77 -37.70 23.86 10.14
CA GLY A 77 -38.74 24.52 9.34
C GLY A 77 -38.23 25.23 8.08
N MET A 78 -36.94 25.07 7.72
CA MET A 78 -36.41 25.56 6.45
C MET A 78 -37.16 24.92 5.28
N ASN A 79 -37.55 25.73 4.30
CA ASN A 79 -38.15 25.26 3.05
C ASN A 79 -37.19 25.54 1.90
N VAL A 80 -36.70 24.47 1.27
CA VAL A 80 -35.70 24.50 0.20
C VAL A 80 -36.38 24.15 -1.12
N VAL A 81 -36.21 25.01 -2.12
CA VAL A 81 -36.64 24.78 -3.51
C VAL A 81 -35.41 24.68 -4.40
N THR A 82 -35.24 23.54 -5.08
CA THR A 82 -34.00 23.22 -5.83
C THR A 82 -34.08 23.49 -7.34
N ASN A 83 -35.29 23.70 -7.87
CA ASN A 83 -35.54 23.76 -9.32
C ASN A 83 -36.34 25.00 -9.80
N SER A 84 -36.50 26.04 -8.97
CA SER A 84 -37.23 27.25 -9.38
C SER A 84 -36.61 27.91 -10.62
N GLU A 85 -37.39 28.68 -11.38
CA GLU A 85 -36.91 29.40 -12.57
C GLU A 85 -35.69 30.27 -12.25
N LYS A 86 -35.71 30.95 -11.10
CA LYS A 86 -34.59 31.75 -10.57
C LYS A 86 -33.32 30.90 -10.38
N VAL A 87 -33.45 29.69 -9.83
CA VAL A 87 -32.32 28.77 -9.62
C VAL A 87 -31.80 28.25 -10.96
N GLN A 88 -32.68 27.84 -11.87
CA GLN A 88 -32.29 27.34 -13.19
C GLN A 88 -31.59 28.39 -14.04
N ASN A 89 -32.11 29.62 -14.07
CA ASN A 89 -31.47 30.73 -14.79
C ASN A 89 -30.09 31.06 -14.20
N CYS A 90 -29.94 31.05 -12.88
CA CYS A 90 -28.64 31.26 -12.25
C CYS A 90 -27.62 30.18 -12.65
N ARG A 91 -28.02 28.90 -12.62
CA ARG A 91 -27.16 27.79 -13.06
C ARG A 91 -26.78 27.91 -14.53
N ARG A 92 -27.74 28.25 -15.41
CA ARG A 92 -27.49 28.46 -16.85
C ARG A 92 -26.42 29.51 -17.09
N THR A 93 -26.57 30.70 -16.51
CA THR A 93 -25.58 31.79 -16.64
C THR A 93 -24.20 31.39 -16.10
N LEU A 94 -24.14 30.69 -14.97
CA LEU A 94 -22.85 30.21 -14.45
C LEU A 94 -22.20 29.19 -15.38
N THR A 95 -22.99 28.30 -15.98
CA THR A 95 -22.48 27.31 -16.95
C THR A 95 -21.98 28.00 -18.22
N GLU A 96 -22.71 28.99 -18.75
CA GLU A 96 -22.24 29.82 -19.88
C GLU A 96 -20.90 30.50 -19.58
N LEU A 97 -20.75 31.07 -18.38
CA LEU A 97 -19.50 31.70 -17.94
C LEU A 97 -18.33 30.73 -17.83
N LEU A 98 -18.57 29.48 -17.41
CA LEU A 98 -17.52 28.46 -17.34
C LEU A 98 -17.16 27.91 -18.73
N LEU A 99 -18.14 27.76 -19.62
CA LEU A 99 -17.95 27.21 -20.95
C LEU A 99 -17.32 28.19 -21.96
N SER A 100 -17.44 29.50 -21.73
CA SER A 100 -16.97 30.53 -22.68
C SER A 100 -15.49 30.39 -23.06
N ASP A 101 -14.67 29.90 -22.13
CA ASP A 101 -13.22 29.74 -22.27
C ASP A 101 -12.78 28.27 -22.11
N TYR A 102 -13.74 27.35 -22.15
CA TYR A 102 -13.52 25.93 -21.99
C TYR A 102 -13.11 25.29 -23.34
N PRO A 103 -12.22 24.27 -23.34
CA PRO A 103 -11.90 23.55 -24.57
C PRO A 103 -13.16 22.91 -25.16
N GLU A 104 -13.20 22.82 -26.49
CA GLU A 104 -14.32 22.21 -27.23
C GLU A 104 -14.59 20.77 -26.76
N ILE A 105 -13.52 20.00 -26.56
CA ILE A 105 -13.59 18.67 -25.95
C ILE A 105 -12.47 18.55 -24.92
N SER A 106 -12.83 18.31 -23.67
CA SER A 106 -11.85 18.11 -22.59
C SER A 106 -11.19 16.72 -22.68
N ALA A 107 -10.05 16.55 -22.02
CA ALA A 107 -9.41 15.24 -21.94
C ALA A 107 -10.25 14.21 -21.18
N ARG A 108 -11.00 14.64 -20.15
CA ARG A 108 -11.89 13.77 -19.37
C ARG A 108 -13.07 13.29 -20.21
N GLU A 109 -13.67 14.16 -21.01
CA GLU A 109 -14.74 13.77 -21.94
C GLU A 109 -14.26 12.76 -22.98
N ARG A 110 -13.06 12.95 -23.56
CA ARG A 110 -12.48 11.98 -24.51
C ARG A 110 -12.15 10.61 -23.91
N THR A 111 -11.83 10.56 -22.62
CA THR A 111 -11.27 9.36 -21.98
C THR A 111 -12.27 8.67 -21.08
N THR A 112 -12.79 9.32 -20.06
CA THR A 112 -13.70 8.69 -19.09
C THR A 112 -15.17 9.01 -19.36
N GLY A 113 -15.48 10.01 -20.20
CA GLY A 113 -16.84 10.38 -20.61
C GLY A 113 -17.71 10.90 -19.46
N ASP A 114 -17.07 11.40 -18.41
CA ASP A 114 -17.71 11.82 -17.15
C ASP A 114 -17.29 13.24 -16.75
N ASP A 115 -17.15 14.14 -17.75
CA ASP A 115 -16.93 15.56 -17.50
C ASP A 115 -18.19 16.20 -16.93
N LEU A 116 -18.13 16.59 -15.64
CA LEU A 116 -19.29 17.10 -14.92
C LEU A 116 -19.76 18.48 -15.42
N LEU A 117 -18.89 19.27 -16.06
CA LEU A 117 -19.31 20.54 -16.64
C LEU A 117 -20.09 20.31 -17.94
N ILE A 118 -19.64 19.38 -18.78
CA ILE A 118 -20.33 19.02 -20.03
C ILE A 118 -21.67 18.34 -19.74
N ASP A 119 -21.72 17.39 -18.80
CA ASP A 119 -22.99 16.79 -18.35
C ASP A 119 -23.98 17.87 -17.87
N LEU A 120 -23.50 18.83 -17.07
CA LEU A 120 -24.33 19.93 -16.59
C LEU A 120 -24.81 20.85 -17.72
N ALA A 121 -23.96 21.14 -18.71
CA ALA A 121 -24.32 21.93 -19.88
C ALA A 121 -25.44 21.26 -20.69
N ASN A 122 -25.31 19.96 -20.92
CA ASN A 122 -26.31 19.15 -21.61
C ASN A 122 -27.65 19.16 -20.85
N LYS A 123 -27.62 18.94 -19.53
CA LYS A 123 -28.82 18.98 -18.66
C LYS A 123 -29.52 20.35 -18.66
N LEU A 124 -28.76 21.43 -18.74
CA LEU A 124 -29.28 22.80 -18.75
C LEU A 124 -29.58 23.35 -20.15
N GLN A 125 -29.30 22.57 -21.20
CA GLN A 125 -29.44 22.95 -22.61
C GLN A 125 -28.62 24.22 -22.95
N VAL A 126 -27.38 24.28 -22.45
CA VAL A 126 -26.42 25.33 -22.78
C VAL A 126 -25.51 24.85 -23.89
N ASP A 127 -25.61 25.50 -25.05
CA ASP A 127 -24.74 25.22 -26.20
C ASP A 127 -23.58 26.22 -26.22
N ARG A 128 -22.35 25.71 -26.18
CA ARG A 128 -21.12 26.49 -26.21
C ARG A 128 -21.04 27.39 -27.43
N ASP A 129 -21.49 26.92 -28.59
CA ASP A 129 -21.39 27.65 -29.86
C ASP A 129 -22.31 28.87 -29.90
N THR A 130 -23.27 28.95 -28.98
CA THR A 130 -24.20 30.09 -28.85
C THR A 130 -23.72 31.15 -27.85
N ILE A 131 -22.63 30.90 -27.12
CA ILE A 131 -22.16 31.78 -26.04
C ILE A 131 -21.44 33.00 -26.63
N GLN A 132 -21.98 34.20 -26.35
CA GLN A 132 -21.40 35.49 -26.76
C GLN A 132 -20.68 36.19 -25.61
N LEU A 133 -19.77 35.48 -24.94
CA LEU A 133 -18.97 36.01 -23.83
C LEU A 133 -17.50 36.13 -24.23
N PRO A 134 -16.73 37.09 -23.66
CA PRO A 134 -15.29 37.15 -23.91
C PRO A 134 -14.58 35.87 -23.47
N SER A 135 -13.73 35.34 -24.34
CA SER A 135 -12.77 34.27 -24.03
C SER A 135 -11.35 34.84 -24.05
N GLY A 136 -10.38 34.14 -23.44
CA GLY A 136 -8.99 34.55 -23.51
C GLY A 136 -8.13 33.52 -24.25
N ASN A 137 -6.80 33.66 -24.10
CA ASN A 137 -5.84 32.88 -24.90
C ASN A 137 -5.47 31.52 -24.26
N GLY A 138 -6.30 31.00 -23.36
CA GLY A 138 -5.97 29.81 -22.55
C GLY A 138 -5.00 30.09 -21.38
N ARG A 139 -4.84 29.10 -20.50
CA ARG A 139 -4.05 29.19 -19.25
C ARG A 139 -2.80 28.29 -19.22
N GLY A 140 -2.47 27.66 -20.35
CA GLY A 140 -1.29 26.81 -20.52
C GLY A 140 -1.51 25.34 -20.11
N THR A 141 -0.52 24.50 -20.39
CA THR A 141 -0.51 23.07 -20.07
C THR A 141 0.79 22.70 -19.36
N ASP A 142 0.77 21.62 -18.60
CA ASP A 142 1.95 21.03 -17.98
C ASP A 142 1.94 19.51 -18.18
N SER A 143 3.01 19.02 -18.78
CA SER A 143 3.22 17.60 -19.10
C SER A 143 4.55 17.09 -18.53
N SER A 144 5.09 17.78 -17.52
CA SER A 144 6.35 17.43 -16.85
C SER A 144 6.23 16.18 -15.97
N SER A 145 5.05 15.88 -15.44
CA SER A 145 4.83 14.62 -14.71
C SER A 145 4.79 13.44 -15.69
N PRO A 146 5.43 12.30 -15.34
CA PRO A 146 5.42 11.11 -16.18
C PRO A 146 4.05 10.43 -16.25
N VAL A 147 3.14 10.73 -15.31
CA VAL A 147 1.89 9.96 -15.13
C VAL A 147 0.63 10.83 -15.08
N ILE A 148 0.76 12.15 -14.90
CA ILE A 148 -0.37 13.09 -14.86
C ILE A 148 -0.13 14.18 -15.90
N ALA A 149 -1.19 14.51 -16.66
CA ALA A 149 -1.18 15.66 -17.57
C ALA A 149 -2.10 16.76 -17.02
N VAL A 150 -1.68 18.01 -17.18
CA VAL A 150 -2.40 19.20 -16.71
C VAL A 150 -2.76 20.08 -17.89
N ASP A 151 -4.05 20.42 -18.00
CA ASP A 151 -4.56 21.43 -18.92
C ASP A 151 -5.32 22.52 -18.13
N HIS A 152 -4.70 23.68 -17.98
CA HIS A 152 -5.31 24.77 -17.23
C HIS A 152 -6.50 25.41 -17.97
N SER A 153 -6.66 25.15 -19.26
CA SER A 153 -7.80 25.65 -20.06
C SER A 153 -9.08 24.89 -19.69
N ALA A 154 -8.98 23.61 -19.33
CA ALA A 154 -10.08 22.83 -18.75
C ALA A 154 -10.28 23.09 -17.24
N CYS A 155 -9.47 23.93 -16.61
CA CYS A 155 -9.57 24.21 -15.18
C CYS A 155 -10.65 25.26 -14.88
N ILE A 156 -11.63 24.88 -14.05
CA ILE A 156 -12.70 25.78 -13.56
C ILE A 156 -12.43 26.36 -12.16
N LEU A 157 -11.20 26.24 -11.64
CA LEU A 157 -10.80 26.75 -10.33
C LEU A 157 -11.76 26.34 -9.19
N CYS A 158 -12.08 25.03 -9.13
CA CYS A 158 -13.03 24.49 -8.17
C CYS A 158 -12.40 24.00 -6.85
N ASP A 159 -11.07 24.06 -6.73
CA ASP A 159 -10.27 23.61 -5.58
C ASP A 159 -10.47 22.14 -5.17
N ARG A 160 -11.04 21.28 -6.02
CA ARG A 160 -11.11 19.85 -5.72
C ARG A 160 -9.70 19.24 -5.67
N CYS A 161 -8.85 19.57 -6.64
CA CYS A 161 -7.46 19.07 -6.68
C CYS A 161 -6.62 19.54 -5.48
N ILE A 162 -6.76 20.81 -5.09
CA ILE A 162 -6.09 21.38 -3.92
C ILE A 162 -6.53 20.63 -2.65
N ARG A 163 -7.83 20.60 -2.37
CA ARG A 163 -8.34 19.88 -1.18
C ARG A 163 -8.07 18.38 -1.20
N ALA A 164 -8.03 17.73 -2.35
CA ALA A 164 -7.61 16.33 -2.41
C ALA A 164 -6.12 16.15 -2.04
N CYS A 165 -5.26 17.10 -2.41
CA CYS A 165 -3.86 17.08 -2.02
C CYS A 165 -3.70 17.32 -0.51
N ASP A 166 -4.47 18.25 0.03
CA ASP A 166 -4.32 18.76 1.40
C ASP A 166 -5.11 17.92 2.42
N GLU A 167 -6.37 17.61 2.12
CA GLU A 167 -7.31 17.01 3.09
C GLU A 167 -7.36 15.48 3.04
N VAL A 168 -7.01 14.86 1.90
CA VAL A 168 -7.03 13.39 1.74
C VAL A 168 -5.62 12.81 1.83
N GLN A 169 -4.66 13.43 1.13
CA GLN A 169 -3.29 12.93 1.05
C GLN A 169 -2.34 13.61 2.05
N HIS A 170 -2.70 14.82 2.52
CA HIS A 170 -1.90 15.67 3.41
C HIS A 170 -0.48 15.87 2.85
N ASN A 171 -0.40 16.35 1.60
CA ASN A 171 0.87 16.64 0.93
C ASN A 171 1.08 18.14 0.67
N ASP A 172 0.03 18.97 0.65
CA ASP A 172 0.10 20.43 0.53
C ASP A 172 0.88 20.97 -0.69
N VAL A 173 0.79 20.28 -1.83
CA VAL A 173 1.59 20.60 -3.03
C VAL A 173 0.87 21.54 -4.00
N ILE A 174 -0.47 21.48 -4.07
CA ILE A 174 -1.24 22.20 -5.09
C ILE A 174 -1.81 23.49 -4.51
N GLY A 175 -1.53 24.63 -5.14
CA GLY A 175 -2.05 25.93 -4.75
C GLY A 175 -2.77 26.67 -5.88
N ARG A 176 -3.02 27.96 -5.69
CA ARG A 176 -3.46 28.91 -6.72
C ARG A 176 -2.41 30.00 -6.92
N THR A 177 -2.19 30.40 -8.16
CA THR A 177 -1.36 31.54 -8.53
C THR A 177 -2.09 32.45 -9.53
N GLY A 178 -1.62 33.69 -9.67
CA GLY A 178 -2.18 34.69 -10.59
C GLY A 178 -3.32 35.52 -10.00
N LYS A 179 -3.89 36.40 -10.84
CA LYS A 179 -5.01 37.29 -10.48
C LYS A 179 -5.97 37.45 -11.66
N GLY A 180 -7.27 37.51 -11.37
CA GLY A 180 -8.31 37.66 -12.39
C GLY A 180 -8.30 36.49 -13.37
N TYR A 181 -8.37 36.78 -14.67
CA TYR A 181 -8.36 35.77 -15.73
C TYR A 181 -7.11 34.87 -15.73
N GLY A 182 -5.95 35.42 -15.35
CA GLY A 182 -4.69 34.67 -15.27
C GLY A 182 -4.58 33.71 -14.09
N SER A 183 -5.64 33.56 -13.28
CA SER A 183 -5.63 32.65 -12.13
C SER A 183 -5.60 31.20 -12.60
N ARG A 184 -4.67 30.41 -12.08
CA ARG A 184 -4.57 28.96 -12.34
C ARG A 184 -4.11 28.23 -11.09
N ILE A 185 -4.29 26.91 -11.09
CA ILE A 185 -3.61 26.07 -10.10
C ILE A 185 -2.10 26.07 -10.35
N CYS A 186 -1.33 25.88 -9.29
CA CYS A 186 0.13 25.78 -9.34
C CYS A 186 0.63 24.64 -8.43
N PHE A 187 1.88 24.24 -8.61
CA PHE A 187 2.53 23.23 -7.78
C PHE A 187 3.71 23.85 -7.03
N ASP A 188 3.81 23.62 -5.72
CA ASP A 188 4.72 24.33 -4.81
C ASP A 188 4.76 25.84 -5.11
N PHE A 189 5.95 26.38 -5.38
CA PHE A 189 6.20 27.76 -5.77
C PHE A 189 6.06 27.99 -7.29
N ASP A 190 4.98 27.46 -7.87
CA ASP A 190 4.64 27.59 -9.29
C ASP A 190 5.70 26.99 -10.25
N VAL A 191 6.25 25.84 -9.86
CA VAL A 191 7.11 25.02 -10.71
C VAL A 191 6.28 23.98 -11.46
N PRO A 192 6.81 23.40 -12.57
CA PRO A 192 6.15 22.26 -13.21
C PRO A 192 5.93 21.09 -12.24
N MET A 193 4.81 20.37 -12.36
CA MET A 193 4.40 19.28 -11.48
C MET A 193 5.50 18.23 -11.29
N GLY A 194 6.18 17.83 -12.37
CA GLY A 194 7.27 16.85 -12.32
C GLY A 194 8.54 17.35 -11.62
N ALA A 195 8.67 18.66 -11.40
CA ALA A 195 9.75 19.29 -10.65
C ALA A 195 9.34 19.72 -9.23
N SER A 196 8.05 19.56 -8.88
CA SER A 196 7.51 19.85 -7.54
C SER A 196 7.74 18.68 -6.57
N THR A 197 7.33 18.87 -5.32
CA THR A 197 7.28 17.84 -4.27
C THR A 197 6.15 16.81 -4.47
N CYS A 198 5.38 16.91 -5.56
CA CYS A 198 4.29 15.99 -5.88
C CYS A 198 4.75 14.53 -5.96
N VAL A 199 4.19 13.68 -5.11
CA VAL A 199 4.44 12.23 -5.09
C VAL A 199 3.65 11.45 -6.16
N SER A 200 2.92 12.14 -7.04
CA SER A 200 2.14 11.55 -8.14
C SER A 200 1.13 10.47 -7.70
N CYS A 201 0.45 10.69 -6.56
CA CYS A 201 -0.61 9.77 -6.09
C CYS A 201 -1.86 9.76 -7.00
N GLY A 202 -2.07 10.82 -7.78
CA GLY A 202 -3.20 10.95 -8.70
C GLY A 202 -4.55 11.23 -8.05
N GLU A 203 -4.63 11.51 -6.74
CA GLU A 203 -5.89 11.86 -6.08
C GLU A 203 -6.50 13.13 -6.69
N CYS A 204 -5.66 14.11 -7.04
CA CYS A 204 -6.06 15.35 -7.72
C CYS A 204 -6.71 15.09 -9.09
N ALA A 205 -6.23 14.08 -9.83
CA ALA A 205 -6.80 13.69 -11.13
C ALA A 205 -8.13 12.94 -10.93
N ALA A 206 -8.21 12.05 -9.93
CA ALA A 206 -9.43 11.32 -9.60
C ALA A 206 -10.60 12.27 -9.26
N VAL A 207 -10.34 13.35 -8.51
CA VAL A 207 -11.37 14.32 -8.13
C VAL A 207 -11.58 15.46 -9.14
N CYS A 208 -10.81 15.56 -10.24
CA CYS A 208 -10.89 16.72 -11.12
C CYS A 208 -12.14 16.67 -12.03
N PRO A 209 -13.18 17.50 -11.84
CA PRO A 209 -14.49 17.31 -12.50
C PRO A 209 -14.47 17.50 -14.03
N THR A 210 -13.45 18.15 -14.57
CA THR A 210 -13.39 18.70 -15.93
C THR A 210 -12.24 18.17 -16.79
N GLY A 211 -11.37 17.34 -16.21
CA GLY A 211 -10.16 16.88 -16.92
C GLY A 211 -9.02 17.89 -17.03
N ALA A 212 -9.02 18.94 -16.19
CA ALA A 212 -7.84 19.80 -16.02
C ALA A 212 -6.63 19.04 -15.48
N LEU A 213 -6.84 17.98 -14.71
CA LEU A 213 -5.84 17.00 -14.35
C LEU A 213 -6.36 15.61 -14.71
N VAL A 214 -5.61 14.87 -15.51
CA VAL A 214 -5.98 13.53 -15.99
C VAL A 214 -4.78 12.59 -15.95
N ASN A 215 -5.07 11.28 -16.05
CA ASN A 215 -4.04 10.28 -16.27
C ASN A 215 -3.36 10.55 -17.62
N ARG A 216 -2.02 10.60 -17.62
CA ARG A 216 -1.24 10.66 -18.85
C ARG A 216 -1.23 9.29 -19.50
N THR A 217 -1.27 9.25 -20.82
CA THR A 217 -0.92 8.05 -21.60
C THR A 217 0.48 7.56 -21.22
N LEU A 218 0.58 6.30 -20.79
CA LEU A 218 1.84 5.65 -20.46
C LEU A 218 2.44 5.00 -21.71
N THR A 219 1.86 3.89 -22.17
CA THR A 219 2.31 3.12 -23.34
C THR A 219 1.29 3.17 -24.48
N THR A 220 0.01 2.99 -24.15
CA THR A 220 -1.10 2.94 -25.12
C THR A 220 -2.09 4.08 -24.86
N PRO A 221 -2.56 4.79 -25.90
CA PRO A 221 -3.56 5.84 -25.74
C PRO A 221 -4.80 5.37 -24.97
N ILE A 222 -5.31 6.22 -24.07
CA ILE A 222 -6.52 5.93 -23.31
C ILE A 222 -7.73 6.14 -24.22
N ARG A 223 -8.44 5.05 -24.56
CA ARG A 223 -9.72 5.08 -25.26
C ARG A 223 -10.88 5.47 -24.32
N PRO A 224 -12.04 5.89 -24.87
CA PRO A 224 -13.25 6.12 -24.07
C PRO A 224 -13.59 4.93 -23.17
N ARG A 225 -13.91 5.17 -21.89
CA ARG A 225 -14.24 4.13 -20.89
C ARG A 225 -15.36 3.20 -21.38
N ALA A 226 -16.31 3.73 -22.16
CA ALA A 226 -17.40 2.94 -22.75
C ALA A 226 -16.91 1.85 -23.72
N ASP A 227 -15.72 2.01 -24.30
CA ASP A 227 -15.08 1.03 -25.20
C ASP A 227 -14.15 0.06 -24.46
N LEU A 228 -13.93 0.25 -23.16
CA LEU A 228 -12.97 -0.54 -22.37
C LEU A 228 -13.69 -1.61 -21.57
N ARG A 229 -13.01 -2.74 -21.38
CA ARG A 229 -13.44 -3.76 -20.42
C ARG A 229 -12.94 -3.36 -19.02
N THR A 230 -13.82 -3.28 -18.03
CA THR A 230 -13.43 -3.04 -16.64
C THR A 230 -13.39 -4.34 -15.85
N ILE A 231 -12.31 -4.56 -15.08
CA ILE A 231 -12.16 -5.69 -14.17
C ILE A 231 -11.84 -5.19 -12.76
N ASP A 232 -12.60 -5.67 -11.78
CA ASP A 232 -12.35 -5.38 -10.36
C ASP A 232 -11.37 -6.40 -9.78
N SER A 233 -10.29 -5.90 -9.19
CA SER A 233 -9.21 -6.71 -8.65
C SER A 233 -8.53 -5.97 -7.48
N VAL A 234 -7.25 -6.27 -7.21
CA VAL A 234 -6.46 -5.62 -6.16
C VAL A 234 -5.09 -5.17 -6.67
N CYS A 235 -4.45 -4.29 -5.91
CA CYS A 235 -3.11 -3.78 -6.18
C CYS A 235 -2.01 -4.81 -5.80
N PRO A 236 -1.08 -5.17 -6.70
CA PRO A 236 -0.05 -6.22 -6.46
C PRO A 236 1.23 -5.75 -5.75
N TYR A 237 1.22 -4.56 -5.14
CA TYR A 237 2.45 -3.91 -4.69
C TYR A 237 2.78 -4.16 -3.22
N CYS A 238 2.25 -3.32 -2.33
CA CYS A 238 2.53 -3.38 -0.89
C CYS A 238 1.43 -4.13 -0.13
N GLY A 239 1.69 -4.48 1.12
CA GLY A 239 0.77 -5.19 2.01
C GLY A 239 -0.52 -4.45 2.39
N VAL A 240 -0.84 -3.29 1.82
CA VAL A 240 -2.13 -2.61 2.07
C VAL A 240 -3.28 -3.32 1.38
N GLY A 241 -3.08 -3.83 0.15
CA GLY A 241 -4.15 -4.50 -0.60
C GLY A 241 -5.25 -3.54 -1.07
N CYS A 242 -4.89 -2.39 -1.65
CA CYS A 242 -5.87 -1.45 -2.19
C CYS A 242 -6.76 -2.13 -3.24
N ALA A 243 -8.08 -1.96 -3.11
CA ALA A 243 -9.03 -2.43 -4.12
C ALA A 243 -8.95 -1.53 -5.36
N THR A 244 -8.96 -2.13 -6.54
CA THR A 244 -8.68 -1.41 -7.80
C THR A 244 -9.56 -1.94 -8.92
N SER A 245 -10.04 -1.04 -9.78
CA SER A 245 -10.68 -1.36 -11.05
C SER A 245 -9.70 -1.06 -12.17
N TYR A 246 -9.35 -2.07 -12.96
CA TYR A 246 -8.47 -1.92 -14.13
C TYR A 246 -9.32 -1.81 -15.39
N HIS A 247 -8.98 -0.84 -16.25
CA HIS A 247 -9.66 -0.60 -17.52
C HIS A 247 -8.77 -1.04 -18.66
N ILE A 248 -9.24 -2.02 -19.43
CA ILE A 248 -8.47 -2.79 -20.40
C ILE A 248 -8.94 -2.45 -21.81
N ASP A 249 -8.01 -2.05 -22.66
CA ASP A 249 -8.19 -2.03 -24.09
C ASP A 249 -8.01 -3.46 -24.62
N THR A 250 -9.12 -4.08 -25.02
CA THR A 250 -9.13 -5.48 -25.48
C THR A 250 -8.47 -5.67 -26.84
N GLU A 251 -8.43 -4.63 -27.68
CA GLU A 251 -7.77 -4.70 -28.99
C GLU A 251 -6.25 -4.63 -28.84
N ALA A 252 -5.76 -3.72 -28.00
CA ALA A 252 -4.34 -3.60 -27.66
C ALA A 252 -3.87 -4.66 -26.62
N ASN A 253 -4.80 -5.38 -26.03
CA ASN A 253 -4.61 -6.32 -24.92
C ASN A 253 -3.78 -5.71 -23.78
N THR A 254 -4.14 -4.51 -23.30
CA THR A 254 -3.37 -3.79 -22.27
C THR A 254 -4.28 -3.03 -21.31
N ILE A 255 -3.81 -2.86 -20.08
CA ILE A 255 -4.42 -1.92 -19.13
C ILE A 255 -4.03 -0.51 -19.57
N VAL A 256 -5.00 0.39 -19.67
CA VAL A 256 -4.78 1.79 -20.07
C VAL A 256 -4.90 2.77 -18.90
N PHE A 257 -5.70 2.45 -17.88
CA PHE A 257 -5.69 3.14 -16.59
C PHE A 257 -6.31 2.30 -15.47
N ALA A 258 -6.08 2.72 -14.23
CA ALA A 258 -6.61 2.10 -13.02
C ALA A 258 -7.28 3.13 -12.09
N GLU A 259 -8.33 2.70 -11.40
CA GLU A 259 -9.08 3.51 -10.45
C GLU A 259 -9.20 2.81 -9.10
N GLY A 260 -9.19 3.59 -8.01
CA GLY A 260 -9.40 3.03 -6.68
C GLY A 260 -10.87 2.69 -6.49
N ARG A 261 -11.14 1.51 -5.93
CA ARG A 261 -12.49 1.06 -5.61
C ARG A 261 -12.74 1.18 -4.10
N GLU A 262 -14.00 1.41 -3.75
CA GLU A 262 -14.38 1.53 -2.35
C GLU A 262 -14.14 0.22 -1.61
N SER A 263 -13.36 0.29 -0.54
CA SER A 263 -13.04 -0.87 0.30
C SER A 263 -12.50 -0.42 1.66
N PRO A 264 -12.66 -1.22 2.72
CA PRO A 264 -12.12 -0.88 4.04
C PRO A 264 -10.59 -0.73 4.08
N ALA A 265 -9.87 -1.34 3.12
CA ALA A 265 -8.41 -1.30 3.09
C ALA A 265 -7.85 0.01 2.52
N SER A 266 -8.63 0.74 1.71
CA SER A 266 -8.12 1.90 0.97
C SER A 266 -9.09 3.06 0.77
N GLU A 267 -10.40 2.90 0.97
CA GLU A 267 -11.42 3.95 0.76
C GLU A 267 -11.26 4.68 -0.59
N SER A 268 -11.13 3.88 -1.65
CA SER A 268 -10.89 4.35 -3.04
C SER A 268 -9.57 5.09 -3.27
N ARG A 269 -8.67 5.19 -2.26
CA ARG A 269 -7.35 5.81 -2.40
C ARG A 269 -6.36 4.86 -3.07
N LEU A 270 -5.50 5.41 -3.91
CA LEU A 270 -4.36 4.70 -4.51
C LEU A 270 -3.09 5.55 -4.37
N CYS A 271 -1.94 4.88 -4.44
CA CYS A 271 -0.65 5.54 -4.63
C CYS A 271 -0.18 5.42 -6.08
N VAL A 272 0.92 6.09 -6.43
CA VAL A 272 1.52 6.07 -7.77
C VAL A 272 1.68 4.64 -8.33
N LYS A 273 2.11 3.68 -7.48
CA LYS A 273 2.32 2.28 -7.89
C LYS A 273 1.01 1.60 -8.30
N GLY A 274 -0.01 1.69 -7.46
CA GLY A 274 -1.31 1.05 -7.74
C GLY A 274 -2.08 1.73 -8.86
N ARG A 275 -1.88 3.03 -9.08
CA ARG A 275 -2.60 3.81 -10.09
C ARG A 275 -1.96 3.73 -11.48
N TYR A 276 -0.64 3.59 -11.56
CA TYR A 276 0.11 3.70 -12.83
C TYR A 276 1.06 2.52 -13.11
N GLY A 277 1.37 1.68 -12.12
CA GLY A 277 2.32 0.59 -12.28
C GLY A 277 1.68 -0.68 -12.84
N PHE A 278 1.31 -0.69 -14.11
CA PHE A 278 0.81 -1.89 -14.79
C PHE A 278 1.45 -2.10 -16.18
N ASP A 279 2.22 -1.11 -16.65
CA ASP A 279 2.87 -1.05 -17.95
C ASP A 279 4.00 -2.07 -18.12
N TYR A 280 4.59 -2.55 -17.02
CA TYR A 280 5.62 -3.60 -17.05
C TYR A 280 5.16 -4.89 -17.76
N THR A 281 3.85 -5.17 -17.80
CA THR A 281 3.29 -6.34 -18.52
C THR A 281 3.57 -6.33 -20.02
N LYS A 282 3.81 -5.14 -20.59
CA LYS A 282 4.11 -4.89 -22.01
C LYS A 282 5.57 -4.50 -22.25
N HIS A 283 6.42 -4.58 -21.24
CA HIS A 283 7.82 -4.22 -21.40
C HIS A 283 8.52 -5.19 -22.39
N PRO A 284 9.32 -4.71 -23.36
CA PRO A 284 9.92 -5.57 -24.40
C PRO A 284 10.85 -6.67 -23.87
N GLN A 285 11.47 -6.45 -22.70
CA GLN A 285 12.31 -7.45 -22.06
C GLN A 285 11.51 -8.50 -21.28
N ARG A 286 10.18 -8.50 -21.31
CA ARG A 286 9.43 -9.52 -20.57
C ARG A 286 9.73 -10.93 -21.09
N LEU A 287 9.96 -11.88 -20.19
CA LEU A 287 10.21 -13.28 -20.57
C LEU A 287 8.93 -13.92 -21.13
N THR A 288 9.03 -14.53 -22.31
CA THR A 288 7.89 -15.16 -23.02
C THR A 288 8.13 -16.62 -23.40
N ALA A 289 9.37 -17.10 -23.30
CA ALA A 289 9.75 -18.48 -23.58
C ALA A 289 10.70 -19.01 -22.49
N PRO A 290 10.65 -20.32 -22.16
CA PRO A 290 11.68 -20.96 -21.34
C PRO A 290 13.07 -20.78 -21.94
N LEU A 291 14.05 -20.55 -21.07
CA LEU A 291 15.46 -20.43 -21.45
C LEU A 291 16.29 -21.51 -20.75
N ILE A 292 17.22 -22.11 -21.49
CA ILE A 292 18.19 -23.07 -20.96
C ILE A 292 19.59 -22.51 -21.17
N ARG A 293 20.43 -22.58 -20.13
CA ARG A 293 21.85 -22.18 -20.22
C ARG A 293 22.57 -23.04 -21.24
N ARG A 294 23.40 -22.42 -22.06
CA ARG A 294 24.22 -23.13 -23.06
C ARG A 294 25.41 -23.82 -22.38
N GLU A 295 25.82 -24.98 -22.91
CA GLU A 295 26.96 -25.74 -22.39
C GLU A 295 28.28 -24.96 -22.43
N ASP A 296 28.48 -24.09 -23.41
CA ASP A 296 29.65 -23.23 -23.55
C ASP A 296 29.66 -22.02 -22.60
N ALA A 297 28.56 -21.81 -21.85
CA ALA A 297 28.41 -20.76 -20.85
C ALA A 297 28.65 -21.25 -19.41
N TYR A 298 29.31 -22.42 -19.25
CA TYR A 298 29.79 -22.93 -17.96
C TYR A 298 31.30 -22.66 -17.76
N PRO A 299 31.79 -22.55 -16.51
CA PRO A 299 31.03 -22.63 -15.25
C PRO A 299 30.08 -21.45 -15.06
N LYS A 300 28.94 -21.68 -14.38
CA LYS A 300 27.95 -20.64 -14.16
C LYS A 300 28.44 -19.55 -13.20
N GLY A 301 28.03 -18.32 -13.46
CA GLY A 301 28.47 -17.16 -12.71
C GLY A 301 27.83 -15.87 -13.21
N PRO A 302 28.25 -14.73 -12.66
CA PRO A 302 27.70 -13.43 -13.04
C PRO A 302 27.98 -13.14 -14.52
N LEU A 303 26.98 -12.66 -15.24
CA LEU A 303 27.04 -12.40 -16.68
C LEU A 303 27.10 -10.91 -16.98
N SER A 304 26.24 -10.10 -16.35
CA SER A 304 26.22 -8.66 -16.56
C SER A 304 27.31 -7.93 -15.80
N SER A 305 27.72 -6.78 -16.31
CA SER A 305 28.70 -5.87 -15.72
C SER A 305 28.30 -5.42 -14.32
N ASP A 306 27.00 -5.21 -14.06
CA ASP A 306 26.46 -4.86 -12.75
C ASP A 306 26.63 -6.00 -11.73
N VAL A 307 26.31 -7.25 -12.11
CA VAL A 307 26.41 -8.42 -11.22
C VAL A 307 27.87 -8.85 -11.01
N LYS A 308 28.73 -8.65 -12.02
CA LYS A 308 30.19 -8.82 -11.93
C LYS A 308 30.85 -7.77 -11.02
N GLY A 309 30.20 -6.64 -10.79
CA GLY A 309 30.76 -5.52 -10.01
C GLY A 309 31.76 -4.68 -10.80
N GLU A 310 31.65 -4.67 -12.13
CA GLU A 310 32.50 -3.93 -13.05
C GLU A 310 32.03 -2.48 -13.25
N THR A 311 30.78 -2.19 -12.87
CA THR A 311 30.21 -0.84 -12.93
C THR A 311 30.23 -0.14 -11.57
N LYS A 312 30.20 1.20 -11.60
CA LYS A 312 29.95 2.03 -10.41
C LYS A 312 28.46 2.18 -10.11
N LYS A 313 27.58 1.67 -10.98
CA LYS A 313 26.13 1.68 -10.71
C LYS A 313 25.85 0.70 -9.57
N ARG A 314 24.91 1.06 -8.70
CA ARG A 314 24.38 0.07 -7.75
C ARG A 314 23.56 -0.93 -8.56
N PRO A 315 23.75 -2.25 -8.35
CA PRO A 315 22.84 -3.25 -8.90
C PRO A 315 21.39 -2.93 -8.52
N GLY A 316 20.45 -3.36 -9.35
CA GLY A 316 19.03 -3.04 -9.24
C GLY A 316 18.53 -2.23 -10.45
N GLY A 317 17.53 -2.79 -11.12
CA GLY A 317 16.95 -2.22 -12.34
C GLY A 317 16.59 -3.31 -13.33
N LEU A 318 16.50 -2.95 -14.61
CA LEU A 318 16.42 -3.92 -15.68
C LEU A 318 17.83 -4.41 -16.01
N VAL A 319 18.02 -5.73 -15.97
CA VAL A 319 19.25 -6.38 -16.42
C VAL A 319 19.42 -6.14 -17.93
N ASP A 320 20.66 -5.90 -18.36
CA ASP A 320 20.95 -5.75 -19.78
C ASP A 320 20.89 -7.11 -20.48
N TYR A 321 19.89 -7.27 -21.37
CA TYR A 321 19.65 -8.52 -22.10
C TYR A 321 20.81 -8.83 -23.04
N ASP A 322 21.47 -7.82 -23.60
CA ASP A 322 22.56 -8.03 -24.54
C ASP A 322 23.79 -8.66 -23.85
N GLU A 323 23.95 -8.42 -22.54
CA GLU A 323 25.02 -9.03 -21.73
C GLU A 323 24.68 -10.46 -21.27
N VAL A 324 23.39 -10.76 -21.03
CA VAL A 324 22.96 -12.00 -20.36
C VAL A 324 22.44 -13.06 -21.34
N MET A 325 21.62 -12.68 -22.32
CA MET A 325 21.00 -13.61 -23.27
C MET A 325 21.98 -14.48 -24.06
N PRO A 326 23.20 -14.04 -24.44
CA PRO A 326 24.15 -14.90 -25.15
C PRO A 326 24.51 -16.20 -24.41
N ALA A 327 24.36 -16.23 -23.09
CA ALA A 327 24.60 -17.43 -22.27
C ALA A 327 23.43 -18.45 -22.31
N PHE A 328 22.29 -18.07 -22.89
CA PHE A 328 21.06 -18.87 -22.90
C PHE A 328 20.59 -19.15 -24.34
N ARG A 329 19.71 -20.14 -24.47
CA ARG A 329 18.91 -20.39 -25.66
C ARG A 329 17.46 -20.59 -25.27
N GLU A 330 16.54 -20.24 -26.17
CA GLU A 330 15.14 -20.60 -26.01
C GLU A 330 14.97 -22.13 -26.07
N ALA A 331 13.97 -22.61 -25.33
CA ALA A 331 13.59 -24.02 -25.23
C ALA A 331 12.07 -24.16 -25.20
N THR A 332 11.57 -25.36 -25.50
CA THR A 332 10.16 -25.67 -25.30
C THR A 332 9.86 -25.89 -23.81
N TRP A 333 8.59 -25.80 -23.43
CA TRP A 333 8.16 -26.12 -22.06
C TRP A 333 8.51 -27.55 -21.67
N ASP A 334 8.24 -28.53 -22.52
CA ASP A 334 8.53 -29.94 -22.25
C ASP A 334 10.03 -30.16 -22.02
N GLU A 335 10.88 -29.61 -22.89
CA GLU A 335 12.34 -29.72 -22.76
C GLU A 335 12.84 -29.09 -21.45
N ALA A 336 12.40 -27.87 -21.15
CA ALA A 336 12.83 -27.16 -19.94
C ALA A 336 12.34 -27.86 -18.66
N LEU A 337 11.09 -28.33 -18.63
CA LEU A 337 10.52 -29.03 -17.48
C LEU A 337 11.13 -30.42 -17.29
N ASP A 338 11.40 -31.16 -18.37
CA ASP A 338 12.11 -32.45 -18.31
C ASP A 338 13.52 -32.26 -17.76
N LEU A 339 14.22 -31.20 -18.16
CA LEU A 339 15.54 -30.88 -17.62
C LEU A 339 15.46 -30.53 -16.13
N VAL A 340 14.52 -29.68 -15.72
CA VAL A 340 14.32 -29.33 -14.31
C VAL A 340 14.00 -30.57 -13.47
N ALA A 341 13.06 -31.39 -13.91
CA ALA A 341 12.65 -32.60 -13.21
C ALA A 341 13.79 -33.61 -13.11
N SER A 342 14.49 -33.87 -14.21
CA SER A 342 15.59 -34.85 -14.25
C SER A 342 16.77 -34.44 -13.37
N ARG A 343 17.18 -33.16 -13.40
CA ARG A 343 18.31 -32.65 -12.61
C ARG A 343 18.01 -32.61 -11.12
N LEU A 344 16.84 -32.09 -10.73
CA LEU A 344 16.44 -32.07 -9.31
C LEU A 344 16.26 -33.49 -8.76
N LYS A 345 15.68 -34.41 -9.56
CA LYS A 345 15.55 -35.82 -9.17
C LYS A 345 16.92 -36.49 -9.02
N ALA A 346 17.85 -36.28 -9.94
CA ALA A 346 19.19 -36.85 -9.85
C ALA A 346 19.90 -36.39 -8.57
N ILE A 347 19.85 -35.09 -8.25
CA ILE A 347 20.42 -34.55 -7.00
C ILE A 347 19.76 -35.19 -5.77
N LYS A 348 18.42 -35.31 -5.77
CA LYS A 348 17.67 -35.96 -4.69
C LYS A 348 18.08 -37.43 -4.50
N ASP A 349 18.16 -38.19 -5.59
CA ASP A 349 18.44 -39.63 -5.55
C ASP A 349 19.90 -39.91 -5.16
N GLU A 350 20.84 -39.04 -5.56
CA GLU A 350 22.28 -39.20 -5.27
C GLU A 350 22.72 -38.61 -3.93
N SER A 351 22.16 -37.47 -3.53
CA SER A 351 22.61 -36.68 -2.37
C SER A 351 21.57 -36.56 -1.25
N GLY A 352 20.34 -37.03 -1.47
CA GLY A 352 19.23 -36.98 -0.52
C GLY A 352 18.34 -35.73 -0.69
N PRO A 353 17.10 -35.78 -0.16
CA PRO A 353 16.13 -34.70 -0.35
C PRO A 353 16.52 -33.40 0.37
N SER A 354 17.28 -33.48 1.47
CA SER A 354 17.70 -32.32 2.26
C SER A 354 18.71 -31.42 1.54
N THR A 355 19.29 -31.86 0.40
CA THR A 355 20.18 -31.03 -0.42
C THR A 355 19.43 -30.21 -1.47
N LEU A 356 18.11 -30.30 -1.51
CA LEU A 356 17.24 -29.45 -2.31
C LEU A 356 16.64 -28.33 -1.48
N ALA A 357 16.35 -27.20 -2.11
CA ALA A 357 15.63 -26.09 -1.49
C ALA A 357 14.73 -25.36 -2.50
N GLY A 358 13.75 -24.61 -1.99
CA GLY A 358 12.89 -23.76 -2.80
C GLY A 358 12.60 -22.41 -2.16
N PHE A 359 12.66 -21.33 -2.95
CA PHE A 359 12.19 -20.01 -2.53
C PHE A 359 10.87 -19.70 -3.22
N GLY A 360 9.81 -19.49 -2.44
CA GLY A 360 8.50 -19.08 -2.94
C GLY A 360 8.34 -17.55 -2.90
N SER A 361 7.32 -17.02 -3.58
CA SER A 361 7.11 -15.57 -3.68
C SER A 361 5.88 -15.09 -2.91
N ALA A 362 6.03 -14.00 -2.16
CA ALA A 362 4.88 -13.24 -1.63
C ALA A 362 4.30 -12.22 -2.63
N LYS A 363 4.79 -12.21 -3.88
CA LYS A 363 4.11 -11.58 -5.01
C LYS A 363 3.05 -12.47 -5.66
N CYS A 364 3.20 -13.79 -5.49
CA CYS A 364 2.27 -14.79 -5.96
C CYS A 364 1.03 -14.91 -5.05
N SER A 365 0.01 -15.61 -5.54
CA SER A 365 -1.23 -15.84 -4.83
C SER A 365 -1.06 -16.88 -3.71
N ASN A 366 -2.06 -16.98 -2.84
CA ASN A 366 -2.12 -17.98 -1.78
C ASN A 366 -2.08 -19.41 -2.34
N GLU A 367 -2.73 -19.62 -3.49
CA GLU A 367 -2.81 -20.91 -4.18
C GLU A 367 -1.43 -21.31 -4.73
N GLU A 368 -0.73 -20.39 -5.38
CA GLU A 368 0.63 -20.63 -5.87
C GLU A 368 1.60 -20.86 -4.71
N ALA A 369 1.49 -20.11 -3.62
CA ALA A 369 2.28 -20.33 -2.41
C ALA A 369 2.03 -21.73 -1.82
N TYR A 370 0.77 -22.16 -1.75
CA TYR A 370 0.40 -23.50 -1.28
C TYR A 370 0.94 -24.60 -2.19
N LEU A 371 0.83 -24.44 -3.51
CA LEU A 371 1.35 -25.40 -4.49
C LEU A 371 2.88 -25.49 -4.41
N PHE A 372 3.56 -24.35 -4.30
CA PHE A 372 5.01 -24.31 -4.23
C PHE A 372 5.55 -24.98 -2.97
N GLN A 373 4.98 -24.67 -1.79
CA GLN A 373 5.41 -25.36 -0.57
C GLN A 373 5.10 -26.85 -0.62
N LYS A 374 3.98 -27.25 -1.24
CA LYS A 374 3.61 -28.66 -1.40
C LYS A 374 4.59 -29.36 -2.35
N LEU A 375 5.05 -28.71 -3.41
CA LEU A 375 6.08 -29.22 -4.30
C LEU A 375 7.36 -29.53 -3.52
N VAL A 376 7.87 -28.57 -2.74
CA VAL A 376 9.10 -28.79 -1.97
C VAL A 376 8.92 -29.90 -0.92
N ARG A 377 7.80 -29.90 -0.19
CA ARG A 377 7.59 -30.90 0.87
C ARG A 377 7.26 -32.29 0.36
N ALA A 378 6.27 -32.41 -0.51
CA ALA A 378 5.76 -33.69 -0.98
C ALA A 378 6.61 -34.30 -2.10
N VAL A 379 7.21 -33.46 -2.97
CA VAL A 379 7.96 -33.95 -4.14
C VAL A 379 9.46 -33.93 -3.89
N PHE A 380 10.04 -32.81 -3.42
CA PHE A 380 11.47 -32.82 -3.09
C PHE A 380 11.72 -33.68 -1.85
N GLY A 381 10.80 -33.69 -0.88
CA GLY A 381 10.88 -34.51 0.32
C GLY A 381 11.62 -33.83 1.47
N THR A 382 11.62 -32.50 1.49
CA THR A 382 12.33 -31.67 2.48
C THR A 382 11.45 -30.51 2.92
N ASN A 383 11.74 -29.94 4.09
CA ASN A 383 11.12 -28.71 4.56
C ASN A 383 11.93 -27.44 4.23
N ASN A 384 12.97 -27.53 3.39
CA ASN A 384 13.79 -26.40 2.93
C ASN A 384 13.03 -25.48 1.96
N VAL A 385 11.95 -24.87 2.45
CA VAL A 385 11.14 -23.88 1.76
C VAL A 385 11.04 -22.63 2.60
N ASP A 386 11.28 -21.46 2.01
CA ASP A 386 11.16 -20.17 2.69
C ASP A 386 10.78 -19.07 1.68
N HIS A 387 10.57 -17.85 2.16
CA HIS A 387 10.30 -16.67 1.32
C HIS A 387 10.74 -15.38 2.00
N CYS A 388 10.51 -14.25 1.31
CA CYS A 388 10.92 -12.90 1.69
C CYS A 388 10.54 -12.46 3.12
N THR A 389 9.54 -13.07 3.77
CA THR A 389 9.23 -12.79 5.18
C THR A 389 10.43 -12.98 6.09
N ARG A 390 11.34 -13.91 5.76
CA ARG A 390 12.54 -14.23 6.53
C ARG A 390 13.36 -13.00 6.86
N LEU A 391 13.60 -12.17 5.84
CA LEU A 391 14.39 -10.96 5.95
C LEU A 391 13.55 -9.75 6.37
N CYS A 392 12.23 -9.79 6.18
CA CYS A 392 11.37 -8.64 6.44
C CYS A 392 10.78 -8.62 7.85
N HIS A 393 10.04 -9.65 8.26
CA HIS A 393 9.21 -9.62 9.47
C HIS A 393 9.21 -10.93 10.26
N ALA A 394 10.16 -11.85 10.02
CA ALA A 394 10.25 -13.09 10.77
C ALA A 394 10.41 -12.87 12.29
N SER A 395 11.18 -11.85 12.69
CA SER A 395 11.31 -11.44 14.10
C SER A 395 9.98 -10.96 14.70
N SER A 396 9.21 -10.15 13.96
CA SER A 396 7.86 -9.74 14.35
C SER A 396 6.94 -10.96 14.53
N VAL A 397 6.96 -11.91 13.59
CA VAL A 397 6.15 -13.14 13.66
C VAL A 397 6.52 -13.98 14.87
N ALA A 398 7.82 -14.18 15.11
CA ALA A 398 8.30 -14.95 16.26
C ALA A 398 7.84 -14.32 17.58
N ALA A 399 8.03 -13.01 17.75
CA ALA A 399 7.62 -12.29 18.95
C ALA A 399 6.10 -12.35 19.17
N LEU A 400 5.29 -12.13 18.12
CA LEU A 400 3.83 -12.15 18.23
C LEU A 400 3.28 -13.55 18.51
N LEU A 401 3.83 -14.60 17.88
CA LEU A 401 3.46 -15.98 18.19
C LEU A 401 3.77 -16.34 19.65
N GLU A 402 4.94 -15.96 20.15
CA GLU A 402 5.38 -16.23 21.52
C GLU A 402 4.53 -15.51 22.57
N THR A 403 4.11 -14.28 22.30
CA THR A 403 3.51 -13.39 23.32
C THR A 403 1.99 -13.30 23.26
N ILE A 404 1.40 -13.36 22.05
CA ILE A 404 -0.05 -13.22 21.86
C ILE A 404 -0.67 -14.39 21.08
N GLY A 405 0.11 -15.43 20.75
CA GLY A 405 -0.36 -16.65 20.11
C GLY A 405 -0.74 -16.52 18.63
N SER A 406 -0.45 -15.38 17.98
CA SER A 406 -0.77 -15.15 16.58
C SER A 406 0.36 -14.44 15.85
N GLY A 407 0.84 -15.00 14.74
CA GLY A 407 1.93 -14.43 13.94
C GLY A 407 1.52 -13.26 13.04
N ALA A 408 0.42 -12.56 13.35
CA ALA A 408 -0.23 -11.58 12.47
C ALA A 408 -0.63 -10.29 13.22
N VAL A 409 -1.08 -9.27 12.49
CA VAL A 409 -1.55 -8.00 13.08
C VAL A 409 -2.80 -8.22 13.95
N THR A 410 -3.05 -7.34 14.92
CA THR A 410 -4.23 -7.45 15.80
C THR A 410 -5.43 -6.62 15.35
N ASN A 411 -5.24 -5.64 14.48
CA ASN A 411 -6.26 -4.65 14.06
C ASN A 411 -6.04 -4.22 12.59
N VAL A 412 -6.95 -3.38 12.07
CA VAL A 412 -6.88 -2.83 10.69
C VAL A 412 -6.24 -1.44 10.68
N PHE A 413 -5.66 -1.02 9.54
CA PHE A 413 -5.03 0.32 9.42
C PHE A 413 -5.97 1.46 9.81
N ALA A 414 -7.22 1.42 9.35
CA ALA A 414 -8.21 2.49 9.54
C ALA A 414 -8.68 2.64 11.00
N ASP A 415 -8.41 1.65 11.86
CA ASP A 415 -8.82 1.69 13.27
C ASP A 415 -8.06 2.76 14.07
N VAL A 416 -6.96 3.29 13.52
CA VAL A 416 -6.25 4.46 14.08
C VAL A 416 -7.13 5.69 14.27
N ARG A 417 -8.26 5.79 13.56
CA ARG A 417 -9.26 6.84 13.76
C ARG A 417 -9.94 6.80 15.13
N ASN A 418 -9.92 5.64 15.78
CA ASN A 418 -10.48 5.43 17.11
C ASN A 418 -9.42 5.55 18.22
N ALA A 419 -8.16 5.85 17.87
CA ALA A 419 -7.05 5.91 18.81
C ALA A 419 -6.83 7.33 19.35
N ASP A 420 -6.53 7.42 20.65
CA ASP A 420 -6.05 8.66 21.27
C ASP A 420 -4.58 8.90 20.92
N VAL A 421 -3.81 7.81 20.80
CA VAL A 421 -2.36 7.83 20.54
C VAL A 421 -1.99 6.83 19.44
N ALA A 422 -1.17 7.26 18.49
CA ALA A 422 -0.55 6.39 17.50
C ALA A 422 0.97 6.46 17.63
N LEU A 423 1.63 5.32 17.83
CA LEU A 423 3.08 5.20 17.79
C LEU A 423 3.49 4.58 16.45
N VAL A 424 4.31 5.29 15.66
CA VAL A 424 4.94 4.77 14.46
C VAL A 424 6.44 4.64 14.70
N THR A 425 7.01 3.46 14.51
CA THR A 425 8.43 3.24 14.79
C THR A 425 9.13 2.32 13.80
N GLY A 426 10.39 2.62 13.48
CA GLY A 426 11.17 1.88 12.50
C GLY A 426 10.53 1.85 11.11
N SER A 427 9.86 2.93 10.69
CA SER A 427 9.04 2.93 9.47
C SER A 427 9.11 4.20 8.63
N ASN A 428 9.18 4.02 7.31
CA ASN A 428 8.93 5.08 6.33
C ASN A 428 7.58 4.85 5.62
N THR A 429 6.50 4.83 6.41
CA THR A 429 5.15 4.45 5.95
C THR A 429 4.69 5.30 4.76
N THR A 430 5.05 6.58 4.70
CA THR A 430 4.69 7.48 3.58
C THR A 430 5.25 7.05 2.22
N ALA A 431 6.38 6.33 2.18
CA ALA A 431 6.95 5.80 0.95
C ALA A 431 6.53 4.34 0.69
N ASN A 432 6.53 3.54 1.75
CA ASN A 432 6.37 2.09 1.65
C ASN A 432 4.89 1.68 1.57
N HIS A 433 4.03 2.35 2.35
CA HIS A 433 2.59 2.10 2.46
C HIS A 433 1.79 3.40 2.38
N PRO A 434 1.83 4.15 1.26
CA PRO A 434 1.32 5.52 1.23
C PRO A 434 -0.15 5.64 1.62
N VAL A 435 -0.99 4.66 1.25
CA VAL A 435 -2.41 4.63 1.63
C VAL A 435 -2.58 4.37 3.13
N ALA A 436 -1.81 3.46 3.74
CA ALA A 436 -1.81 3.29 5.20
C ALA A 436 -1.38 4.59 5.92
N ALA A 437 -0.39 5.29 5.38
CA ALA A 437 0.04 6.58 5.91
C ALA A 437 -1.11 7.61 5.89
N THR A 438 -1.98 7.62 4.87
CA THR A 438 -3.12 8.56 4.84
C THR A 438 -4.07 8.36 6.02
N PHE A 439 -4.32 7.12 6.49
CA PHE A 439 -5.15 6.89 7.68
C PHE A 439 -4.49 7.44 8.94
N ILE A 440 -3.17 7.28 9.09
CA ILE A 440 -2.41 7.80 10.23
C ILE A 440 -2.40 9.33 10.21
N LYS A 441 -2.18 9.94 9.05
CA LYS A 441 -2.23 11.40 8.89
C LYS A 441 -3.63 11.96 9.14
N ASP A 442 -4.68 11.27 8.67
CA ASP A 442 -6.07 11.64 8.93
C ASP A 442 -6.39 11.64 10.43
N ALA A 443 -5.89 10.65 11.16
CA ALA A 443 -6.07 10.54 12.60
C ALA A 443 -5.32 11.67 13.34
N ALA A 444 -4.05 11.91 13.00
CA ALA A 444 -3.27 13.02 13.55
C ALA A 444 -3.96 14.37 13.32
N ALA A 445 -4.43 14.64 12.10
CA ALA A 445 -5.19 15.84 11.78
C ALA A 445 -6.56 15.95 12.50
N SER A 446 -7.04 14.84 13.10
CA SER A 446 -8.29 14.80 13.88
C SER A 446 -8.07 14.84 15.38
N GLY A 447 -6.83 14.92 15.84
CA GLY A 447 -6.48 15.06 17.26
C GLY A 447 -5.85 13.82 17.91
N THR A 448 -5.65 12.72 17.17
CA THR A 448 -4.83 11.61 17.68
C THR A 448 -3.38 12.07 17.86
N THR A 449 -2.81 11.88 19.06
CA THR A 449 -1.41 12.23 19.30
C THR A 449 -0.50 11.26 18.55
N LEU A 450 0.32 11.76 17.64
CA LEU A 450 1.22 10.95 16.82
C LEU A 450 2.66 11.02 17.33
N ILE A 451 3.17 9.88 17.78
CA ILE A 451 4.56 9.68 18.20
C ILE A 451 5.30 8.95 17.08
N VAL A 452 6.45 9.47 16.67
CA VAL A 452 7.34 8.82 15.69
C VAL A 452 8.71 8.57 16.30
N ILE A 453 9.16 7.32 16.29
CA ILE A 453 10.48 6.91 16.79
C ILE A 453 11.26 6.30 15.64
N ASP A 454 12.21 7.07 15.09
CA ASP A 454 13.03 6.65 13.95
C ASP A 454 14.41 7.30 13.98
N SER A 455 15.41 6.66 13.36
CA SER A 455 16.75 7.21 13.19
C SER A 455 16.85 8.30 12.11
N ARG A 456 15.76 8.59 11.41
CA ARG A 456 15.69 9.60 10.35
C ARG A 456 14.30 10.18 10.32
N LYS A 457 14.21 11.51 10.24
CA LYS A 457 12.93 12.21 10.04
C LYS A 457 12.38 11.90 8.65
N THR A 458 11.32 11.10 8.58
CA THR A 458 10.60 10.72 7.36
C THR A 458 9.37 11.61 7.14
N GLY A 459 8.64 11.41 6.04
CA GLY A 459 7.45 12.20 5.72
C GLY A 459 6.37 12.14 6.80
N ILE A 460 6.16 10.98 7.45
CA ILE A 460 5.15 10.86 8.51
C ILE A 460 5.47 11.72 9.74
N ALA A 461 6.76 11.96 10.01
CA ALA A 461 7.23 12.76 11.14
C ALA A 461 6.95 14.27 10.99
N GLN A 462 6.46 14.72 9.83
CA GLN A 462 5.96 16.09 9.66
C GLN A 462 4.59 16.30 10.33
N HIS A 463 3.85 15.21 10.54
CA HIS A 463 2.53 15.22 11.17
C HIS A 463 2.59 14.80 12.65
N ALA A 464 3.79 14.52 13.17
CA ALA A 464 3.98 13.98 14.52
C ALA A 464 4.08 15.10 15.56
N ASP A 465 3.42 14.90 16.70
CA ASP A 465 3.55 15.74 17.89
C ASP A 465 4.91 15.52 18.56
N HIS A 466 5.38 14.26 18.56
CA HIS A 466 6.66 13.87 19.12
C HIS A 466 7.49 13.09 18.11
N PHE A 467 8.69 13.58 17.81
CA PHE A 467 9.68 12.85 17.01
C PHE A 467 10.91 12.53 17.87
N LEU A 468 11.14 11.24 18.11
CA LEU A 468 12.28 10.74 18.88
C LEU A 468 13.34 10.24 17.91
N HIS A 469 14.42 11.02 17.80
CA HIS A 469 15.58 10.64 17.01
C HIS A 469 16.43 9.63 17.80
N ILE A 470 16.27 8.35 17.49
CA ILE A 470 16.98 7.26 18.15
C ILE A 470 18.29 6.90 17.43
N THR A 471 19.30 6.49 18.20
CA THR A 471 20.52 5.86 17.67
C THR A 471 20.18 4.47 17.10
N PRO A 472 20.45 4.16 15.82
CA PRO A 472 20.08 2.88 15.22
C PRO A 472 20.52 1.66 16.06
N GLY A 473 19.58 0.75 16.37
CA GLY A 473 19.84 -0.48 17.12
C GLY A 473 19.82 -0.34 18.65
N SER A 474 19.33 0.79 19.17
CA SER A 474 19.21 1.06 20.62
C SER A 474 17.75 1.06 21.11
N ASP A 475 16.86 0.44 20.35
CA ASP A 475 15.40 0.45 20.56
C ASP A 475 14.99 -0.27 21.86
N VAL A 476 15.58 -1.44 22.16
CA VAL A 476 15.33 -2.17 23.43
C VAL A 476 15.58 -1.27 24.67
N PRO A 477 16.75 -0.61 24.84
CA PRO A 477 16.95 0.35 25.93
C PRO A 477 15.88 1.43 26.02
N LEU A 478 15.46 2.01 24.89
CA LEU A 478 14.43 3.05 24.88
C LEU A 478 13.08 2.51 25.38
N TYR A 479 12.61 1.40 24.83
CA TYR A 479 11.31 0.83 25.22
C TYR A 479 11.30 0.30 26.64
N ASN A 480 12.41 -0.29 27.11
CA ASN A 480 12.54 -0.68 28.52
C ASN A 480 12.45 0.54 29.45
N ALA A 481 13.06 1.67 29.08
CA ALA A 481 12.92 2.89 29.87
C ALA A 481 11.53 3.51 29.82
N MET A 482 10.80 3.35 28.71
CA MET A 482 9.39 3.75 28.64
C MET A 482 8.53 2.87 29.56
N MET A 483 8.74 1.54 29.54
CA MET A 483 8.08 0.61 30.47
C MET A 483 8.43 0.93 31.93
N HIS A 484 9.68 1.30 32.21
CA HIS A 484 10.13 1.69 33.54
C HIS A 484 9.29 2.85 34.08
N VAL A 485 9.13 3.92 33.30
CA VAL A 485 8.33 5.08 33.71
C VAL A 485 6.86 4.70 33.90
N ILE A 486 6.28 3.92 32.98
CA ILE A 486 4.87 3.49 33.07
C ILE A 486 4.64 2.68 34.36
N ILE A 487 5.58 1.80 34.73
CA ILE A 487 5.46 0.96 35.93
C ILE A 487 5.77 1.75 37.21
N GLU A 488 6.79 2.59 37.21
CA GLU A 488 7.20 3.40 38.37
C GLU A 488 6.11 4.41 38.76
N GLU A 489 5.46 5.02 37.77
CA GLU A 489 4.39 6.01 37.97
C GLU A 489 2.98 5.40 38.07
N ASP A 490 2.87 4.06 38.10
CA ASP A 490 1.61 3.31 38.21
C ASP A 490 0.59 3.62 37.09
N LEU A 491 1.08 3.80 35.86
CA LEU A 491 0.29 4.05 34.65
C LEU A 491 -0.08 2.75 33.90
N VAL A 492 -0.02 1.61 34.58
CA VAL A 492 -0.36 0.31 34.02
C VAL A 492 -1.87 0.05 34.11
N ASN A 493 -2.39 -0.79 33.22
CA ASN A 493 -3.76 -1.29 33.31
C ASN A 493 -3.80 -2.56 34.19
N HIS A 494 -4.00 -2.39 35.50
CA HIS A 494 -3.99 -3.48 36.47
C HIS A 494 -5.04 -4.58 36.17
N ASP A 495 -6.25 -4.19 35.76
CA ASP A 495 -7.30 -5.16 35.42
C ASP A 495 -6.92 -5.98 34.19
N TYR A 496 -6.42 -5.32 33.14
CA TYR A 496 -5.97 -6.02 31.94
C TYR A 496 -4.81 -6.96 32.22
N ILE A 497 -3.81 -6.51 33.00
CA ILE A 497 -2.67 -7.33 33.40
C ILE A 497 -3.14 -8.57 34.16
N ARG A 498 -4.04 -8.42 35.14
CA ARG A 498 -4.59 -9.53 35.92
C ARG A 498 -5.34 -10.53 35.05
N ASP A 499 -6.15 -10.04 34.12
CA ASP A 499 -7.13 -10.87 33.42
C ASP A 499 -6.57 -11.49 32.12
N PHE A 500 -5.56 -10.88 31.49
CA PHE A 500 -5.10 -11.25 30.14
C PHE A 500 -3.58 -11.45 30.00
N THR A 501 -2.80 -11.37 31.09
CA THR A 501 -1.34 -11.50 30.99
C THR A 501 -0.76 -12.41 32.07
N GLU A 502 0.49 -12.82 31.87
CA GLU A 502 1.31 -13.53 32.85
C GLU A 502 2.73 -12.93 32.88
N GLY A 503 3.50 -13.20 33.94
CA GLY A 503 4.91 -12.77 34.03
C GLY A 503 5.15 -11.29 34.37
N PHE A 504 4.12 -10.54 34.81
CA PHE A 504 4.26 -9.11 35.11
C PHE A 504 5.25 -8.82 36.27
N ALA A 505 5.27 -9.67 37.30
CA ALA A 505 6.17 -9.47 38.45
C ALA A 505 7.64 -9.59 38.04
N GLU A 506 7.96 -10.57 37.20
CA GLU A 506 9.27 -10.80 36.62
C GLU A 506 9.69 -9.66 35.70
N LEU A 507 8.77 -9.20 34.83
CA LEU A 507 9.00 -8.03 33.97
C LEU A 507 9.30 -6.79 34.81
N ARG A 508 8.49 -6.50 35.83
CA ARG A 508 8.69 -5.35 36.73
C ARG A 508 10.08 -5.38 37.39
N ALA A 509 10.47 -6.53 37.92
CA ALA A 509 11.80 -6.70 38.53
C ALA A 509 12.94 -6.51 37.52
N LEU A 510 12.76 -6.96 36.28
CA LEU A 510 13.73 -6.75 35.21
C LEU A 510 13.86 -5.28 34.82
N ILE A 511 12.73 -4.58 34.72
CA ILE A 511 12.62 -3.21 34.18
C ILE A 511 13.08 -2.14 35.18
N ASP A 512 13.06 -2.41 36.48
CA ASP A 512 13.47 -1.47 37.55
C ASP A 512 14.84 -0.81 37.33
N LYS A 513 15.79 -1.54 36.73
CA LYS A 513 17.15 -1.03 36.44
C LYS A 513 17.29 -0.20 35.15
N TYR A 514 16.26 -0.14 34.31
CA TYR A 514 16.33 0.53 33.01
C TYR A 514 15.74 1.95 33.08
N THR A 515 16.38 2.83 33.86
CA THR A 515 15.89 4.20 34.02
C THR A 515 16.02 5.01 32.71
N PRO A 516 15.22 6.08 32.53
CA PRO A 516 15.38 7.02 31.42
C PRO A 516 16.79 7.62 31.30
N GLU A 517 17.48 7.86 32.42
CA GLU A 517 18.87 8.35 32.44
C GLU A 517 19.84 7.34 31.85
N LEU A 518 19.67 6.05 32.18
CA LEU A 518 20.47 4.98 31.61
C LEU A 518 20.22 4.88 30.10
N ALA A 519 18.95 4.85 29.69
CA ALA A 519 18.58 4.74 28.28
C ALA A 519 19.07 5.93 27.45
N GLN A 520 19.00 7.16 27.97
CA GLN A 520 19.51 8.35 27.29
C GLN A 520 20.97 8.19 26.86
N GLY A 521 21.82 7.62 27.72
CA GLY A 521 23.23 7.37 27.42
C GLY A 521 23.46 6.36 26.29
N ILE A 522 22.47 5.52 25.99
CA ILE A 522 22.56 4.46 24.98
C ILE A 522 21.83 4.84 23.69
N CYS A 523 20.59 5.30 23.80
CA CYS A 523 19.73 5.57 22.65
C CYS A 523 19.81 7.00 22.13
N GLY A 524 20.34 7.93 22.93
CA GLY A 524 20.48 9.34 22.58
C GLY A 524 19.19 10.16 22.74
N VAL A 525 18.07 9.55 23.13
CA VAL A 525 16.82 10.26 23.41
C VAL A 525 16.88 10.87 24.82
N PRO A 526 16.60 12.17 25.01
CA PRO A 526 16.63 12.79 26.33
C PRO A 526 15.70 12.09 27.33
N ALA A 527 16.17 11.86 28.55
CA ALA A 527 15.45 11.18 29.62
C ALA A 527 14.11 11.88 29.95
N ALA A 528 14.05 13.20 29.83
CA ALA A 528 12.81 13.98 29.98
C ALA A 528 11.78 13.64 28.87
N THR A 529 12.23 13.54 27.61
CA THR A 529 11.40 13.15 26.47
C THR A 529 10.93 11.70 26.59
N ILE A 530 11.78 10.79 27.07
CA ILE A 530 11.39 9.39 27.34
C ILE A 530 10.22 9.36 28.34
N ARG A 531 10.32 10.12 29.45
CA ARG A 531 9.25 10.20 30.45
C ARG A 531 7.96 10.79 29.88
N GLU A 532 8.07 11.88 29.13
CA GLU A 532 6.92 12.53 28.49
C GLU A 532 6.16 11.55 27.58
N VAL A 533 6.85 10.89 26.66
CA VAL A 533 6.24 9.93 25.74
C VAL A 533 5.70 8.70 26.45
N ALA A 534 6.40 8.20 27.47
CA ALA A 534 5.94 7.08 28.28
C ALA A 534 4.64 7.41 29.03
N ARG A 535 4.52 8.63 29.57
CA ARG A 535 3.29 9.11 30.22
C ARG A 535 2.14 9.24 29.23
N ILE A 536 2.39 9.80 28.03
CA ILE A 536 1.38 9.90 26.97
C ILE A 536 0.82 8.51 26.62
N LEU A 537 1.70 7.52 26.42
CA LEU A 537 1.27 6.15 26.13
C LEU A 537 0.58 5.46 27.31
N GLY A 538 1.09 5.63 28.54
CA GLY A 538 0.50 5.05 29.75
C GLY A 538 -0.86 5.63 30.12
N GLN A 539 -1.14 6.88 29.75
CA GLN A 539 -2.41 7.57 30.02
C GLN A 539 -3.43 7.45 28.88
N ALA A 540 -3.05 6.89 27.73
CA ALA A 540 -3.94 6.74 26.59
C ALA A 540 -5.08 5.75 26.89
N ASN A 541 -6.34 6.09 26.56
CA ASN A 541 -7.43 5.11 26.68
C ASN A 541 -7.37 4.08 25.54
N ALA A 542 -6.91 4.52 24.36
CA ALA A 542 -6.71 3.69 23.19
C ALA A 542 -5.42 4.08 22.44
N ALA A 543 -4.48 3.14 22.29
CA ALA A 543 -3.24 3.34 21.55
C ALA A 543 -2.95 2.24 20.53
N ILE A 544 -2.45 2.63 19.35
CA ILE A 544 -2.00 1.69 18.30
C ILE A 544 -0.52 1.86 18.04
N ILE A 545 0.19 0.74 17.95
CA ILE A 545 1.62 0.69 17.62
C ILE A 545 1.79 0.12 16.22
N PHE A 546 2.28 0.96 15.31
CA PHE A 546 2.70 0.60 13.97
C PHE A 546 4.22 0.45 13.92
N TRP A 547 4.73 -0.64 13.35
CA TRP A 547 6.17 -0.75 13.14
C TRP A 547 6.57 -1.36 11.80
N GLY A 548 7.73 -0.93 11.33
CA GLY A 548 8.33 -1.38 10.08
C GLY A 548 9.63 -2.16 10.29
N MET A 549 10.48 -2.08 9.27
CA MET A 549 11.74 -2.84 9.22
C MET A 549 12.85 -2.29 10.12
N GLY A 550 12.76 -1.04 10.58
CA GLY A 550 13.67 -0.50 11.58
C GLY A 550 13.52 -1.17 12.96
N ILE A 551 12.50 -1.99 13.15
CA ILE A 551 12.34 -2.84 14.33
C ILE A 551 12.80 -4.25 14.03
N SER A 552 12.33 -4.83 12.92
CA SER A 552 12.55 -6.25 12.63
C SER A 552 13.94 -6.60 12.09
N GLN A 553 14.57 -5.71 11.32
CA GLN A 553 15.86 -5.95 10.63
C GLN A 553 17.07 -5.56 11.49
N HIS A 554 17.11 -6.08 12.71
CA HIS A 554 18.19 -5.88 13.68
C HIS A 554 18.64 -7.21 14.29
N THR A 555 19.85 -7.24 14.84
CA THR A 555 20.33 -8.39 15.65
C THR A 555 19.43 -8.68 16.86
N HIS A 556 18.69 -7.67 17.32
CA HIS A 556 17.71 -7.73 18.40
C HIS A 556 16.26 -7.55 17.91
N GLY A 557 15.97 -7.87 16.64
CA GLY A 557 14.66 -7.56 16.07
C GLY A 557 13.47 -8.22 16.79
N THR A 558 13.64 -9.46 17.27
CA THR A 558 12.61 -10.15 18.07
C THR A 558 12.44 -9.46 19.42
N ASP A 559 13.54 -9.03 20.06
CA ASP A 559 13.50 -8.32 21.35
C ASP A 559 12.84 -6.94 21.22
N ASN A 560 13.10 -6.22 20.14
CA ASN A 560 12.43 -4.96 19.83
C ASN A 560 10.91 -5.16 19.75
N ALA A 561 10.46 -6.17 19.00
CA ALA A 561 9.03 -6.48 18.89
C ALA A 561 8.43 -6.92 20.24
N ARG A 562 9.13 -7.74 21.03
CA ARG A 562 8.70 -8.11 22.39
C ARG A 562 8.50 -6.89 23.28
N CYS A 563 9.38 -5.89 23.20
CA CYS A 563 9.24 -4.66 23.97
C CYS A 563 7.99 -3.87 23.57
N LEU A 564 7.73 -3.73 22.26
CA LEU A 564 6.51 -3.06 21.75
C LEU A 564 5.23 -3.79 22.18
N ILE A 565 5.23 -5.13 22.13
CA ILE A 565 4.11 -5.96 22.58
C ILE A 565 3.91 -5.80 24.08
N SER A 566 5.00 -5.80 24.86
CA SER A 566 4.95 -5.60 26.31
C SER A 566 4.39 -4.23 26.68
N LEU A 567 4.77 -3.16 25.97
CA LEU A 567 4.18 -1.83 26.14
C LEU A 567 2.66 -1.85 25.92
N ALA A 568 2.18 -2.52 24.87
CA ALA A 568 0.75 -2.63 24.59
C ALA A 568 0.01 -3.48 25.65
N LEU A 569 0.61 -4.57 26.12
CA LEU A 569 0.03 -5.42 27.17
C LEU A 569 -0.02 -4.72 28.53
N LEU A 570 1.04 -4.00 28.92
CA LEU A 570 1.10 -3.22 30.16
C LEU A 570 0.01 -2.15 30.25
N THR A 571 -0.35 -1.57 29.10
CA THR A 571 -1.31 -0.47 29.00
C THR A 571 -2.72 -0.94 28.58
N GLY A 572 -2.92 -2.24 28.37
CA GLY A 572 -4.22 -2.81 27.95
C GLY A 572 -4.68 -2.36 26.56
N ASN A 573 -3.73 -2.14 25.66
CA ASN A 573 -3.93 -1.63 24.30
C ASN A 573 -3.94 -2.75 23.23
N ILE A 574 -4.64 -3.85 23.52
CA ILE A 574 -4.94 -4.93 22.57
C ILE A 574 -6.39 -5.38 22.78
N GLY A 575 -7.11 -5.70 21.69
CA GLY A 575 -8.44 -6.32 21.75
C GLY A 575 -9.61 -5.35 21.93
N ARG A 576 -9.40 -4.04 21.79
CA ARG A 576 -10.43 -2.99 21.84
C ARG A 576 -10.35 -2.08 20.60
N PRO A 577 -11.45 -1.42 20.17
CA PRO A 577 -11.40 -0.42 19.10
C PRO A 577 -10.35 0.66 19.39
N GLY A 578 -9.58 1.06 18.39
CA GLY A 578 -8.51 2.05 18.55
C GLY A 578 -7.25 1.53 19.24
N THR A 579 -7.14 0.21 19.43
CA THR A 579 -5.98 -0.41 20.08
C THR A 579 -5.36 -1.51 19.22
N GLY A 580 -4.05 -1.67 19.29
CA GLY A 580 -3.41 -2.84 18.71
C GLY A 580 -1.96 -2.70 18.28
N LEU A 581 -1.48 -3.81 17.71
CA LEU A 581 -0.15 -4.06 17.22
C LEU A 581 -0.21 -4.32 15.72
N HIS A 582 0.45 -3.46 14.95
CA HIS A 582 0.36 -3.48 13.49
C HIS A 582 1.75 -3.47 12.85
N PRO A 583 2.40 -4.64 12.69
CA PRO A 583 3.58 -4.77 11.84
C PRO A 583 3.20 -4.50 10.38
N LEU A 584 3.77 -3.43 9.81
CA LEU A 584 3.52 -2.98 8.44
C LEU A 584 4.17 -3.94 7.44
N ARG A 585 3.42 -4.97 6.99
CA ARG A 585 3.95 -6.01 6.08
C ARG A 585 4.31 -5.43 4.71
N GLY A 586 5.45 -5.86 4.16
CA GLY A 586 6.02 -5.31 2.94
C GLY A 586 5.22 -5.63 1.66
N GLN A 587 5.44 -6.81 1.09
CA GLN A 587 4.80 -7.21 -0.17
C GLN A 587 3.30 -7.54 0.01
N ASN A 588 2.55 -7.51 -1.09
CA ASN A 588 1.09 -7.64 -1.15
C ASN A 588 0.54 -8.91 -0.48
N ASN A 589 1.28 -10.03 -0.53
CA ASN A 589 0.80 -11.31 -0.03
C ASN A 589 1.70 -11.96 1.04
N VAL A 590 2.52 -11.19 1.75
CA VAL A 590 3.44 -11.78 2.76
C VAL A 590 2.67 -12.57 3.82
N GLN A 591 1.52 -12.06 4.23
CA GLN A 591 0.66 -12.75 5.19
C GLN A 591 0.16 -14.06 4.59
N GLY A 592 -0.43 -14.02 3.40
CA GLY A 592 -0.99 -15.20 2.75
C GLY A 592 0.02 -16.27 2.35
N ALA A 593 1.20 -15.87 1.87
CA ALA A 593 2.33 -16.76 1.63
C ALA A 593 2.79 -17.49 2.91
N SER A 594 2.83 -16.77 4.03
CA SER A 594 3.16 -17.34 5.34
C SER A 594 2.05 -18.27 5.85
N ASP A 595 0.79 -17.86 5.71
CA ASP A 595 -0.39 -18.65 6.08
C ASP A 595 -0.50 -19.94 5.25
N ALA A 596 -0.07 -19.90 3.98
CA ALA A 596 0.02 -21.05 3.09
C ALA A 596 1.20 -21.98 3.40
N GLY A 597 2.05 -21.64 4.38
CA GLY A 597 3.13 -22.51 4.85
C GLY A 597 4.45 -22.38 4.09
N LEU A 598 4.72 -21.27 3.38
CA LEU A 598 6.06 -20.99 2.81
C LEU A 598 7.14 -20.72 3.88
N ILE A 599 7.08 -21.38 5.03
CA ILE A 599 7.98 -21.19 6.16
C ILE A 599 8.53 -22.56 6.55
N PRO A 600 9.84 -22.72 6.76
CA PRO A 600 10.46 -24.05 6.82
C PRO A 600 10.06 -24.87 8.05
N MET A 601 9.59 -24.21 9.11
CA MET A 601 9.21 -24.85 10.38
C MET A 601 7.69 -25.09 10.54
N VAL A 602 6.85 -24.68 9.59
CA VAL A 602 5.39 -24.84 9.68
C VAL A 602 4.74 -25.25 8.36
N TYR A 603 3.69 -26.06 8.47
CA TYR A 603 2.69 -26.29 7.44
C TYR A 603 1.70 -25.10 7.35
N PRO A 604 0.75 -25.09 6.38
CA PRO A 604 -0.32 -24.09 6.36
C PRO A 604 -0.99 -23.88 7.73
N ASP A 605 -1.38 -22.65 8.02
CA ASP A 605 -1.97 -22.22 9.31
C ASP A 605 -0.99 -22.29 10.50
N TYR A 606 0.30 -22.02 10.27
CA TYR A 606 1.38 -22.03 11.26
C TYR A 606 1.50 -23.33 12.10
N GLN A 607 0.99 -24.45 11.59
CA GLN A 607 1.07 -25.75 12.27
C GLN A 607 2.51 -26.27 12.20
N SER A 608 3.17 -26.50 13.34
CA SER A 608 4.56 -26.97 13.37
C SER A 608 4.77 -28.27 12.60
N VAL A 609 5.86 -28.36 11.81
CA VAL A 609 6.25 -29.61 11.12
C VAL A 609 6.70 -30.71 12.09
N ALA A 610 7.13 -30.32 13.29
CA ALA A 610 7.51 -31.25 14.35
C ALA A 610 6.30 -31.92 15.00
N SER A 611 5.10 -31.34 14.87
CA SER A 611 3.87 -31.94 15.40
C SER A 611 3.48 -33.18 14.59
N SER A 612 3.44 -34.34 15.26
CA SER A 612 3.05 -35.61 14.64
C SER A 612 1.59 -35.60 14.17
N GLU A 613 0.71 -34.89 14.88
CA GLU A 613 -0.69 -34.73 14.50
C GLU A 613 -0.83 -33.89 13.23
N ALA A 614 -0.17 -32.74 13.18
CA ALA A 614 -0.17 -31.88 11.99
C ALA A 614 0.44 -32.60 10.79
N ARG A 615 1.59 -33.26 10.98
CA ARG A 615 2.24 -34.05 9.93
C ARG A 615 1.31 -35.13 9.39
N LYS A 616 0.70 -35.94 10.26
CA LYS A 616 -0.24 -37.00 9.83
C LYS A 616 -1.41 -36.44 9.02
N LYS A 617 -2.00 -35.32 9.45
CA LYS A 617 -3.07 -34.63 8.71
C LYS A 617 -2.66 -34.29 7.27
N PHE A 618 -1.44 -33.81 7.06
CA PHE A 618 -0.94 -33.49 5.71
C PHE A 618 -0.48 -34.73 4.94
N GLU A 619 0.11 -35.73 5.59
CA GLU A 619 0.45 -37.03 4.97
C GLU A 619 -0.81 -37.73 4.43
N ASP A 620 -1.88 -37.76 5.23
CA ASP A 620 -3.18 -38.33 4.84
C ASP A 620 -3.78 -37.56 3.65
N ALA A 621 -3.69 -36.22 3.66
CA ALA A 621 -4.22 -35.37 2.60
C ALA A 621 -3.40 -35.40 1.30
N TRP A 622 -2.09 -35.62 1.39
CA TRP A 622 -1.17 -35.56 0.24
C TRP A 622 -0.73 -36.94 -0.27
N GLY A 623 -0.98 -38.00 0.49
CA GLY A 623 -0.67 -39.38 0.10
C GLY A 623 0.83 -39.71 0.08
N VAL A 624 1.65 -38.95 0.83
CA VAL A 624 3.10 -39.13 0.90
C VAL A 624 3.59 -38.93 2.33
N SER A 625 4.69 -39.59 2.71
CA SER A 625 5.36 -39.33 3.98
C SER A 625 6.12 -37.99 3.94
N LEU A 626 6.15 -37.28 5.07
CA LEU A 626 6.75 -35.96 5.17
C LEU A 626 7.90 -35.93 6.19
N ASP A 627 8.87 -35.05 5.96
CA ASP A 627 10.00 -34.84 6.88
C ASP A 627 9.52 -34.28 8.22
N PRO A 628 9.82 -34.93 9.36
CA PRO A 628 9.43 -34.45 10.69
C PRO A 628 10.24 -33.24 11.18
N ASN A 629 11.34 -32.89 10.51
CA ASN A 629 12.27 -31.87 10.99
C ASN A 629 12.03 -30.51 10.32
N PRO A 630 12.22 -29.39 11.05
CA PRO A 630 12.27 -28.08 10.43
C PRO A 630 13.32 -28.01 9.32
N GLY A 631 12.98 -27.35 8.22
CA GLY A 631 13.95 -27.05 7.17
C GLY A 631 14.84 -25.86 7.49
N LEU A 632 15.77 -25.59 6.59
CA LEU A 632 16.65 -24.42 6.63
C LEU A 632 15.92 -23.14 6.21
N THR A 633 16.27 -22.01 6.83
CA THR A 633 15.81 -20.66 6.45
C THR A 633 16.58 -20.11 5.26
N VAL A 634 16.10 -19.04 4.61
CA VAL A 634 16.78 -18.38 3.46
C VAL A 634 18.30 -18.21 3.70
N VAL A 635 18.69 -17.65 4.84
CA VAL A 635 20.11 -17.35 5.16
C VAL A 635 20.93 -18.64 5.34
N GLU A 636 20.31 -19.68 5.92
CA GLU A 636 20.92 -20.99 6.10
C GLU A 636 21.02 -21.74 4.77
N ILE A 637 20.02 -21.64 3.89
CA ILE A 637 20.04 -22.22 2.54
C ILE A 637 21.16 -21.60 1.70
N ILE A 638 21.30 -20.27 1.69
CA ILE A 638 22.43 -19.60 1.00
C ILE A 638 23.77 -20.00 1.63
N GLY A 639 23.83 -20.20 2.95
CA GLY A 639 24.99 -20.75 3.64
C GLY A 639 25.33 -22.18 3.18
N GLY A 640 24.31 -23.05 3.12
CA GLY A 640 24.43 -24.43 2.68
C GLY A 640 24.82 -24.55 1.21
N ALA A 641 24.30 -23.68 0.34
CA ALA A 641 24.72 -23.61 -1.07
C ALA A 641 26.20 -23.23 -1.21
N LEU A 642 26.68 -22.29 -0.38
CA LEU A 642 28.10 -21.95 -0.34
C LEU A 642 28.96 -23.13 0.16
N ALA A 643 28.47 -23.89 1.13
CA ALA A 643 29.14 -25.05 1.71
C ALA A 643 29.04 -26.34 0.88
N GLY A 644 28.20 -26.35 -0.18
CA GLY A 644 27.92 -27.54 -0.99
C GLY A 644 26.91 -28.52 -0.35
N GLU A 645 26.24 -28.11 0.72
CA GLU A 645 25.18 -28.86 1.40
C GLU A 645 23.82 -28.72 0.67
N ILE A 646 23.57 -27.56 0.06
CA ILE A 646 22.47 -27.35 -0.89
C ILE A 646 23.04 -27.39 -2.29
N LYS A 647 22.47 -28.24 -3.14
CA LYS A 647 22.96 -28.54 -4.48
C LYS A 647 21.97 -28.15 -5.57
N GLY A 648 20.68 -28.32 -5.31
CA GLY A 648 19.61 -28.04 -6.26
C GLY A 648 18.60 -27.04 -5.71
N MET A 649 18.21 -26.05 -6.49
CA MET A 649 17.22 -25.06 -6.07
C MET A 649 16.19 -24.72 -7.14
N TYR A 650 14.96 -24.44 -6.70
CA TYR A 650 13.91 -23.78 -7.49
C TYR A 650 13.60 -22.43 -6.82
N MET A 651 13.76 -21.32 -7.53
CA MET A 651 13.34 -19.99 -7.07
C MET A 651 12.17 -19.47 -7.89
N MET A 652 11.05 -19.20 -7.24
CA MET A 652 9.85 -18.62 -7.86
C MET A 652 9.68 -17.19 -7.38
N GLY A 653 9.78 -16.21 -8.28
CA GLY A 653 9.42 -14.82 -8.03
C GLY A 653 10.22 -14.14 -6.92
N GLU A 654 11.52 -14.45 -6.79
CA GLU A 654 12.44 -13.87 -5.81
C GLU A 654 13.80 -13.58 -6.43
N ASN A 655 14.49 -12.55 -5.90
CA ASN A 655 15.78 -12.09 -6.40
C ASN A 655 16.80 -11.94 -5.25
N PRO A 656 17.22 -13.06 -4.60
CA PRO A 656 18.15 -13.05 -3.47
C PRO A 656 19.48 -12.36 -3.79
N PHE A 657 19.94 -12.33 -5.05
CA PHE A 657 21.15 -11.58 -5.40
C PHE A 657 21.08 -10.11 -4.95
N LEU A 658 19.92 -9.48 -5.12
CA LEU A 658 19.69 -8.09 -4.75
C LEU A 658 19.07 -7.94 -3.34
N SER A 659 18.19 -8.86 -2.94
CA SER A 659 17.42 -8.74 -1.70
C SER A 659 18.11 -9.32 -0.46
N ASP A 660 19.10 -10.20 -0.61
CA ASP A 660 19.78 -10.84 0.51
C ASP A 660 21.06 -10.08 0.92
N PRO A 661 21.45 -10.15 2.21
CA PRO A 661 22.65 -9.49 2.68
C PRO A 661 23.92 -10.14 2.12
N ASN A 662 24.96 -9.32 1.95
CA ASN A 662 26.28 -9.74 1.47
C ASN A 662 26.23 -10.39 0.08
N VAL A 663 26.01 -9.56 -0.94
CA VAL A 663 25.98 -9.94 -2.37
C VAL A 663 27.18 -10.80 -2.80
N ASN A 664 28.36 -10.60 -2.21
CA ASN A 664 29.53 -11.42 -2.53
C ASN A 664 29.39 -12.87 -2.08
N LYS A 665 28.73 -13.10 -0.93
CA LYS A 665 28.40 -14.43 -0.44
C LYS A 665 27.33 -15.06 -1.32
N VAL A 666 26.26 -14.32 -1.62
CA VAL A 666 25.16 -14.78 -2.46
C VAL A 666 25.65 -15.17 -3.86
N ARG A 667 26.45 -14.32 -4.50
CA ARG A 667 27.09 -14.60 -5.80
C ARG A 667 27.80 -15.95 -5.80
N LYS A 668 28.66 -16.20 -4.80
CA LYS A 668 29.40 -17.46 -4.69
C LYS A 668 28.49 -18.65 -4.43
N ALA A 669 27.49 -18.48 -3.56
CA ALA A 669 26.51 -19.52 -3.24
C ALA A 669 25.72 -19.94 -4.49
N LEU A 670 25.19 -18.98 -5.25
CA LEU A 670 24.43 -19.24 -6.48
C LEU A 670 25.31 -19.91 -7.56
N SER A 671 26.56 -19.47 -7.71
CA SER A 671 27.53 -20.12 -8.61
C SER A 671 27.86 -21.56 -8.22
N ASN A 672 27.81 -21.90 -6.92
CA ASN A 672 28.19 -23.22 -6.41
C ASN A 672 27.11 -24.29 -6.55
N LEU A 673 25.85 -23.91 -6.81
CA LEU A 673 24.75 -24.88 -6.97
C LEU A 673 25.05 -25.84 -8.13
N GLU A 674 24.68 -27.10 -8.04
CA GLU A 674 24.75 -28.05 -9.15
C GLU A 674 23.61 -27.84 -10.16
N PHE A 675 22.48 -27.30 -9.68
CA PHE A 675 21.33 -26.94 -10.52
C PHE A 675 20.49 -25.81 -9.90
N LEU A 676 20.11 -24.81 -10.69
CA LEU A 676 19.22 -23.71 -10.32
C LEU A 676 18.17 -23.48 -11.41
N CYS A 677 16.89 -23.61 -11.02
CA CYS A 677 15.75 -23.16 -11.79
C CYS A 677 15.23 -21.83 -11.24
N VAL A 678 15.04 -20.83 -12.11
CA VAL A 678 14.44 -19.54 -11.75
C VAL A 678 13.16 -19.34 -12.53
N GLN A 679 12.07 -18.98 -11.86
CA GLN A 679 10.79 -18.65 -12.47
C GLN A 679 10.44 -17.20 -12.18
N ASP A 680 10.58 -16.32 -13.18
CA ASP A 680 10.41 -14.88 -13.07
C ASP A 680 9.71 -14.28 -14.31
N ILE A 681 9.24 -13.04 -14.20
CA ILE A 681 8.66 -12.29 -15.33
C ILE A 681 9.70 -11.56 -16.19
N PHE A 682 10.91 -11.35 -15.67
CA PHE A 682 12.05 -10.70 -16.32
C PHE A 682 13.34 -11.47 -15.99
N LEU A 683 14.40 -11.31 -16.79
CA LEU A 683 15.74 -11.67 -16.32
C LEU A 683 16.10 -10.80 -15.12
N THR A 684 16.24 -11.44 -13.97
CA THR A 684 16.72 -10.84 -12.73
C THR A 684 18.21 -11.10 -12.56
N GLU A 685 18.87 -10.37 -11.67
CA GLU A 685 20.28 -10.61 -11.34
C GLU A 685 20.51 -12.04 -10.80
N THR A 686 19.50 -12.63 -10.15
CA THR A 686 19.53 -14.04 -9.72
C THR A 686 19.45 -15.01 -10.92
N ALA A 687 18.67 -14.67 -11.94
CA ALA A 687 18.52 -15.49 -13.14
C ALA A 687 19.84 -15.65 -13.94
N GLU A 688 20.80 -14.74 -13.76
CA GLU A 688 22.14 -14.87 -14.37
C GLU A 688 22.92 -16.11 -13.90
N PHE A 689 22.53 -16.72 -12.78
CA PHE A 689 23.13 -17.94 -12.24
C PHE A 689 22.29 -19.18 -12.55
N ALA A 690 21.15 -19.03 -13.23
CA ALA A 690 20.25 -20.13 -13.51
C ALA A 690 20.82 -21.07 -14.59
N ASP A 691 20.41 -22.33 -14.48
CA ASP A 691 20.59 -23.35 -15.50
C ASP A 691 19.32 -23.42 -16.39
N VAL A 692 18.15 -23.17 -15.79
CA VAL A 692 16.86 -23.02 -16.49
C VAL A 692 16.12 -21.78 -15.97
N ILE A 693 15.54 -21.01 -16.89
CA ILE A 693 14.68 -19.87 -16.58
C ILE A 693 13.29 -20.13 -17.16
N LEU A 694 12.25 -20.07 -16.34
CA LEU A 694 10.87 -20.29 -16.73
C LEU A 694 10.12 -18.94 -16.71
N PRO A 695 9.47 -18.53 -17.81
CA PRO A 695 8.67 -17.31 -17.83
C PRO A 695 7.46 -17.46 -16.90
N ALA A 696 7.20 -16.45 -16.08
CA ALA A 696 6.06 -16.41 -15.17
C ALA A 696 4.89 -15.56 -15.70
N ALA A 697 3.69 -15.87 -15.24
CA ALA A 697 2.55 -14.98 -15.35
C ALA A 697 2.70 -13.81 -14.38
N SER A 698 2.43 -12.59 -14.83
CA SER A 698 2.28 -11.44 -13.95
C SER A 698 0.99 -11.55 -13.13
N PHE A 699 0.85 -10.71 -12.11
CA PHE A 699 -0.40 -10.59 -11.36
C PHE A 699 -1.62 -10.37 -12.24
N PHE A 700 -1.48 -9.66 -13.36
CA PHE A 700 -2.58 -9.26 -14.22
C PHE A 700 -3.10 -10.39 -15.14
N GLU A 701 -2.41 -11.53 -15.20
CA GLU A 701 -2.71 -12.64 -16.13
C GLU A 701 -3.13 -13.92 -15.38
N LYS A 702 -3.51 -13.77 -14.11
CA LYS A 702 -3.91 -14.88 -13.27
C LYS A 702 -5.00 -14.48 -12.29
N ASP A 703 -5.81 -15.47 -11.96
CA ASP A 703 -6.75 -15.40 -10.84
C ASP A 703 -6.10 -15.99 -9.59
N GLY A 704 -6.45 -15.46 -8.43
CA GLY A 704 -6.01 -16.02 -7.15
C GLY A 704 -6.45 -15.18 -5.97
N THR A 705 -6.07 -15.63 -4.77
CA THR A 705 -6.33 -14.87 -3.54
C THR A 705 -5.05 -14.30 -2.95
N TYR A 706 -5.18 -13.11 -2.36
CA TYR A 706 -4.10 -12.37 -1.74
C TYR A 706 -4.55 -11.89 -0.36
N THR A 707 -3.77 -12.21 0.67
CA THR A 707 -4.03 -11.82 2.05
C THR A 707 -3.14 -10.64 2.42
N ASN A 708 -3.76 -9.49 2.64
CA ASN A 708 -3.07 -8.24 2.98
C ASN A 708 -2.64 -8.20 4.47
N SER A 709 -2.04 -7.08 4.90
CA SER A 709 -1.58 -6.90 6.28
C SER A 709 -2.72 -6.96 7.29
N ASP A 710 -3.91 -6.45 6.93
CA ASP A 710 -5.12 -6.49 7.77
C ASP A 710 -5.72 -7.90 7.89
N ARG A 711 -5.03 -8.93 7.38
CA ARG A 711 -5.49 -10.33 7.30
C ARG A 711 -6.72 -10.51 6.40
N ARG A 712 -7.00 -9.53 5.53
CA ARG A 712 -8.12 -9.59 4.60
C ARG A 712 -7.71 -10.42 3.40
N VAL A 713 -8.42 -11.52 3.16
CA VAL A 713 -8.31 -12.29 1.92
C VAL A 713 -9.09 -11.56 0.84
N GLN A 714 -8.42 -11.22 -0.25
CA GLN A 714 -8.99 -10.49 -1.38
C GLN A 714 -8.78 -11.30 -2.66
N VAL A 715 -9.75 -11.25 -3.56
CA VAL A 715 -9.67 -11.90 -4.87
C VAL A 715 -8.97 -10.97 -5.84
N GLY A 716 -7.84 -11.41 -6.38
CA GLY A 716 -7.24 -10.81 -7.56
C GLY A 716 -7.82 -11.49 -8.80
N GLN A 717 -8.45 -10.70 -9.67
CA GLN A 717 -8.97 -11.17 -10.96
C GLN A 717 -8.00 -10.86 -12.09
N MET A 718 -7.93 -11.77 -13.04
CA MET A 718 -7.18 -11.64 -14.28
C MET A 718 -7.71 -10.47 -15.12
N ALA A 719 -6.81 -9.54 -15.46
CA ALA A 719 -7.10 -8.34 -16.26
C ALA A 719 -6.70 -8.49 -17.74
N LEU A 720 -5.63 -9.23 -18.03
CA LEU A 720 -5.04 -9.43 -19.36
C LEU A 720 -5.12 -10.88 -19.83
#